data_AF-A0A6C0J6H9-F1
#
_entry.id   AF-A0A6C0J6H9-F1
#
_cell.length_a   1.000
_cell.length_b   1.000
_cell.length_c   1.000
_cell.angle_alpha   90.00
_cell.angle_beta   90.00
_cell.angle_gamma   90.00
#
_symmetry.space_group_name_H-M   'P 1'
#
loop_
_entity.id
_entity.type
_entity.pdbx_description
1 polymer ?
#
loop_
_entity_poly.entity_id
_entity_poly.type
_entity_poly.pdbx_seq_one_letter_code
_entity_poly.pdbx_strand_id
1 'polypeptide(L)'
;MPGETMQKLDVQSKSQVPAVNKTQKEQKEDFERIVNHYLESNPLTRSDNKTSELEVRFGTNPKVAKPLNKIDYDNVVKQLYMCGFTPENDEGINMLRIQNEFTDMKTGLRKMSNVRAEIIGLDLIQEYCRTNSLQKIIDMPSTIFNKFKFTQKMSATTRSGEFIRKVDVEDFNFRVAYQTEQDFHFQSNFSRKIIDQWNDSLKIFRSMNRVRFQHPDFPVFADITIVKTSKKVDKVVIPKYTIQEADVFNNIESYEVELEVDNFRVGHGTYYNTLPKLMTALRKCIRIILSGIQCSKYPISYKEKNGILQSYMQLIHGVNEEQEHKYKITSSQFIGPSSLTLQMENIIDNTELNLTMPNIRNNYTVTDKADGDRKLLYINDTGKIYLIDTNMSVIFTGTKTIEKTIFNSLLDGELIKHDKNGKFINLYAAFDVYFIHEKSVRELPFVSSNTTNETEYRLPLLYKFIDVLKPISILDSTANGEVKPSKNMIPCEFLVKSKSFYYETENNSIFNGCSKILSNVNDGVFEYNTDGLIFTPSLLPVGGNTIGGKPGPITKSTWESSFKWKPAEFNTIDFLVNVKKNKMGKDEIQHIFNSGYNAQVVQNINQYKTLILHCGYSERKHGFLNPCQNILDDDIVNFKTMDDDNTYKPVPFYPSDPYDENAHLCNVMLVEDKSQLIMKTEEGDYFDKDMIVEFKYVKENKDGWRWVPLRVRYDKTAELLGNIKKNYGNAYHVANNNWHSIHNPITDEMISTGDNIPELVDEVYYNKSTDETSTQALRNFHNLYVKSKLISSVSNRDDTLIDYAVGKAGDLAKWIHSKLKFVFGVDISKDNIHNQIDGACSRYIKAHRKYNNMPNALFTHGNSGLNIRTGKAYYTDKDKKISNAVFGNGSKDMAILGKGVYKNYGVAESGFNISSCQFAMHYFFENNTSIHQFLRNVSECTKVNGYYIGTCYDGKHVFDMLQQKSKNESITIFKGERKIYELTKMYDQTGFPDDEESLGYPIDVYQESINKVFREYLVNFNYLIQLMEDYGFVLITKEEATQMNLPNPTGLFNELFTHMEMDIKMKPSVKSNYKDALYMSQEEKQISFMNRYFVFKKVRSVDAKKISEIVGKQQDIHDVNTEEKPEEKPEEKPEEKPEEKPEEKPEEKPEEKPEEKPVAKKTKRKIILKTFTPVDDEPTPPHQTVKKPKLRIIK
;
A
#
# COMPACT_ATOMS: atom_id res chain seq x y z
N MET A 1 -8.14 -15.32 -48.75
CA MET A 1 -7.33 -15.92 -49.84
C MET A 1 -6.45 -17.01 -49.22
N PRO A 2 -6.11 -18.09 -49.93
CA PRO A 2 -5.54 -19.29 -49.30
C PRO A 2 -4.01 -19.34 -49.28
N GLY A 3 -3.47 -19.81 -48.16
CA GLY A 3 -2.29 -20.70 -48.09
C GLY A 3 -0.93 -20.22 -48.60
N GLU A 4 -0.06 -19.80 -47.66
CA GLU A 4 1.38 -20.08 -47.76
C GLU A 4 1.81 -20.98 -46.59
N THR A 5 2.40 -22.13 -46.91
CA THR A 5 2.73 -23.17 -45.94
C THR A 5 4.15 -22.94 -45.42
N MET A 6 4.27 -22.33 -44.24
CA MET A 6 5.58 -22.08 -43.63
C MET A 6 6.27 -23.41 -43.27
N GLN A 7 7.25 -23.82 -44.09
CA GLN A 7 7.96 -25.08 -43.91
C GLN A 7 8.73 -25.07 -42.58
N LYS A 8 8.53 -26.12 -41.77
CA LYS A 8 9.37 -26.36 -40.58
C LYS A 8 10.78 -26.67 -41.06
N LEU A 9 11.73 -25.77 -40.80
CA LEU A 9 13.16 -26.07 -40.94
C LEU A 9 13.54 -27.12 -39.90
N ASP A 10 13.68 -28.36 -40.37
CA ASP A 10 13.94 -29.53 -39.54
C ASP A 10 15.43 -29.57 -39.12
N VAL A 11 15.76 -28.70 -38.16
CA VAL A 11 17.09 -28.65 -37.55
C VAL A 11 17.28 -29.92 -36.74
N GLN A 12 17.94 -30.92 -37.35
CA GLN A 12 18.24 -32.21 -36.76
C GLN A 12 18.89 -32.07 -35.37
N SER A 13 18.07 -32.17 -34.33
CA SER A 13 18.52 -32.21 -32.95
C SER A 13 19.19 -33.55 -32.70
N LYS A 14 20.50 -33.64 -33.00
CA LYS A 14 21.33 -34.76 -32.51
C LYS A 14 21.09 -34.88 -31.02
N SER A 15 20.56 -36.04 -30.61
CA SER A 15 20.10 -36.28 -29.25
C SER A 15 21.22 -36.03 -28.26
N GLN A 16 21.11 -34.92 -27.51
CA GLN A 16 21.89 -34.78 -26.29
C GLN A 16 21.39 -35.84 -25.33
N VAL A 17 22.19 -36.90 -25.16
CA VAL A 17 22.05 -37.85 -24.06
C VAL A 17 21.88 -37.03 -22.79
N PRO A 18 20.85 -37.29 -21.95
CA PRO A 18 20.61 -36.50 -20.75
C PRO A 18 21.88 -36.47 -19.90
N ALA A 19 22.34 -35.26 -19.57
CA ALA A 19 23.59 -35.07 -18.86
C ALA A 19 23.53 -35.79 -17.51
N VAL A 20 24.40 -36.79 -17.32
CA VAL A 20 24.56 -37.47 -16.04
C VAL A 20 25.02 -36.43 -15.02
N ASN A 21 24.25 -36.28 -13.93
CA ASN A 21 24.54 -35.32 -12.86
C ASN A 21 25.86 -35.67 -12.17
N LYS A 22 26.95 -35.04 -12.61
CA LYS A 22 28.30 -35.21 -12.05
C LYS A 22 28.33 -34.87 -10.56
N THR A 23 28.98 -35.72 -9.79
CA THR A 23 29.25 -35.49 -8.37
C THR A 23 30.15 -34.26 -8.15
N GLN A 24 30.14 -33.70 -6.95
CA GLN A 24 31.04 -32.61 -6.56
C GLN A 24 32.53 -32.95 -6.77
N LYS A 25 32.89 -34.24 -6.65
CA LYS A 25 34.26 -34.73 -6.89
C LYS A 25 34.62 -34.61 -8.37
N GLU A 26 33.77 -35.09 -9.26
CA GLU A 26 33.98 -35.01 -10.72
C GLU A 26 33.96 -33.56 -11.22
N GLN A 27 33.05 -32.71 -10.71
CA GLN A 27 33.02 -31.27 -11.03
C GLN A 27 34.32 -30.57 -10.58
N LYS A 28 34.85 -30.91 -9.41
CA LYS A 28 36.15 -30.41 -8.92
C LYS A 28 37.31 -30.89 -9.82
N GLU A 29 37.33 -32.16 -10.19
CA GLU A 29 38.37 -32.76 -11.03
C GLU A 29 38.34 -32.21 -12.48
N ASP A 30 37.15 -31.93 -13.03
CA ASP A 30 37.01 -31.21 -14.30
C ASP A 30 37.54 -29.76 -14.21
N PHE A 31 37.25 -29.05 -13.12
CA PHE A 31 37.75 -27.69 -12.90
C PHE A 31 39.28 -27.68 -12.73
N GLU A 32 39.85 -28.61 -11.96
CA GLU A 32 41.30 -28.75 -11.82
C GLU A 32 41.97 -29.11 -13.17
N ARG A 33 41.29 -29.89 -14.04
CA ARG A 33 41.78 -30.23 -15.40
C ARG A 33 41.78 -29.04 -16.36
N ILE A 34 40.72 -28.23 -16.42
CA ILE A 34 40.67 -27.07 -17.34
C ILE A 34 41.68 -25.98 -16.96
N VAL A 35 41.93 -25.78 -15.66
CA VAL A 35 42.96 -24.85 -15.17
C VAL A 35 44.37 -25.40 -15.44
N ASN A 36 44.56 -26.72 -15.38
CA ASN A 36 45.82 -27.34 -15.77
C ASN A 36 46.13 -27.14 -17.27
N HIS A 37 45.15 -27.35 -18.17
CA HIS A 37 45.35 -27.09 -19.61
C HIS A 37 45.64 -25.62 -19.95
N TYR A 38 45.11 -24.68 -19.16
CA TYR A 38 45.47 -23.27 -19.27
C TYR A 38 46.92 -23.00 -18.80
N LEU A 39 47.38 -23.63 -17.70
CA LEU A 39 48.79 -23.55 -17.30
C LEU A 39 49.74 -24.19 -18.34
N GLU A 40 49.33 -25.31 -18.95
CA GLU A 40 50.08 -26.03 -20.01
C GLU A 40 50.29 -25.23 -21.30
N SER A 41 49.58 -24.11 -21.50
CA SER A 41 49.78 -23.18 -22.63
C SER A 41 50.82 -22.08 -22.37
N ASN A 42 51.29 -21.96 -21.12
CA ASN A 42 52.14 -20.86 -20.62
C ASN A 42 51.56 -19.46 -20.94
N PRO A 43 50.52 -19.01 -20.22
CA PRO A 43 49.71 -17.84 -20.58
C PRO A 43 50.49 -16.52 -20.66
N LEU A 44 51.64 -16.42 -19.98
CA LEU A 44 52.58 -15.30 -20.06
C LEU A 44 53.12 -15.06 -21.49
N THR A 45 53.15 -16.08 -22.35
CA THR A 45 53.64 -15.99 -23.73
C THR A 45 52.50 -16.11 -24.75
N ARG A 46 52.36 -15.13 -25.63
CA ARG A 46 51.47 -15.23 -26.81
C ARG A 46 52.00 -16.26 -27.80
N SER A 47 51.12 -17.12 -28.31
CA SER A 47 51.41 -18.09 -29.37
C SER A 47 50.52 -17.83 -30.58
N ASP A 48 51.07 -17.83 -31.80
CA ASP A 48 50.37 -17.52 -33.06
C ASP A 48 49.50 -16.22 -33.03
N ASN A 49 49.95 -15.18 -32.33
CA ASN A 49 49.16 -13.96 -32.04
C ASN A 49 47.83 -14.17 -31.28
N LYS A 50 47.63 -15.35 -30.67
CA LYS A 50 46.52 -15.65 -29.77
C LYS A 50 46.93 -15.40 -28.33
N THR A 51 45.96 -14.96 -27.52
CA THR A 51 46.07 -14.90 -26.05
C THR A 51 45.19 -15.97 -25.44
N SER A 52 45.75 -16.74 -24.51
CA SER A 52 44.99 -17.63 -23.63
C SER A 52 44.11 -16.80 -22.68
N GLU A 53 42.90 -17.28 -22.40
CA GLU A 53 41.94 -16.60 -21.54
C GLU A 53 41.25 -17.66 -20.67
N LEU A 54 41.39 -17.54 -19.34
CA LEU A 54 40.69 -18.39 -18.37
C LEU A 54 39.72 -17.52 -17.57
N GLU A 55 38.43 -17.82 -17.74
CA GLU A 55 37.31 -17.07 -17.17
C GLU A 55 36.43 -17.95 -16.25
N VAL A 56 35.88 -17.35 -15.19
CA VAL A 56 34.81 -17.93 -14.36
C VAL A 56 33.63 -16.97 -14.33
N ARG A 57 32.53 -17.33 -14.98
CA ARG A 57 31.31 -16.51 -15.10
C ARG A 57 30.22 -17.00 -14.14
N PHE A 58 29.57 -16.08 -13.43
CA PHE A 58 28.55 -16.39 -12.41
C PHE A 58 27.12 -16.20 -12.94
N GLY A 59 26.15 -16.91 -12.36
CA GLY A 59 24.73 -16.79 -12.70
C GLY A 59 24.34 -17.41 -14.06
N THR A 60 25.19 -18.26 -14.62
CA THR A 60 25.12 -18.67 -16.04
C THR A 60 24.00 -19.65 -16.40
N ASN A 61 23.42 -20.37 -15.44
CA ASN A 61 22.31 -21.30 -15.66
C ASN A 61 21.01 -20.80 -14.98
N PRO A 62 20.06 -20.19 -15.73
CA PRO A 62 18.79 -19.70 -15.19
C PRO A 62 17.79 -20.81 -14.81
N LYS A 63 18.17 -22.09 -14.91
CA LYS A 63 17.42 -23.22 -14.34
C LYS A 63 17.81 -23.52 -12.89
N VAL A 64 18.99 -23.08 -12.44
CA VAL A 64 19.53 -23.34 -11.10
C VAL A 64 19.17 -22.21 -10.13
N ALA A 65 19.30 -20.96 -10.58
CA ALA A 65 18.95 -19.77 -9.82
C ALA A 65 18.40 -18.67 -10.74
N LYS A 66 17.86 -17.60 -10.14
CA LYS A 66 17.50 -16.38 -10.88
C LYS A 66 18.75 -15.75 -11.54
N PRO A 67 18.62 -15.05 -12.69
CA PRO A 67 19.68 -14.20 -13.23
C PRO A 67 20.07 -13.11 -12.23
N LEU A 68 21.33 -12.63 -12.32
CA LEU A 68 21.83 -11.57 -11.46
C LEU A 68 21.12 -10.23 -11.73
N ASN A 69 20.81 -9.51 -10.65
CA ASN A 69 20.14 -8.21 -10.66
C ASN A 69 21.02 -7.10 -10.03
N LYS A 70 20.53 -5.84 -10.02
CA LYS A 70 21.27 -4.68 -9.50
C LYS A 70 21.71 -4.85 -8.03
N ILE A 71 20.88 -5.48 -7.19
CA ILE A 71 21.20 -5.74 -5.78
C ILE A 71 22.33 -6.78 -5.67
N ASP A 72 22.35 -7.80 -6.54
CA ASP A 72 23.44 -8.79 -6.57
C ASP A 72 24.75 -8.13 -7.02
N TYR A 73 24.68 -7.27 -8.04
CA TYR A 73 25.80 -6.44 -8.53
C TYR A 73 26.37 -5.58 -7.39
N ASP A 74 25.52 -4.81 -6.68
CA ASP A 74 25.96 -3.91 -5.62
C ASP A 74 26.52 -4.66 -4.40
N ASN A 75 25.94 -5.81 -4.05
CA ASN A 75 26.46 -6.65 -2.98
C ASN A 75 27.83 -7.27 -3.34
N VAL A 76 28.06 -7.64 -4.60
CA VAL A 76 29.38 -8.09 -5.08
C VAL A 76 30.39 -6.94 -5.06
N VAL A 77 30.04 -5.75 -5.54
CA VAL A 77 30.93 -4.57 -5.50
C VAL A 77 31.31 -4.20 -4.06
N LYS A 78 30.34 -4.14 -3.14
CA LYS A 78 30.60 -3.92 -1.71
C LYS A 78 31.52 -5.00 -1.12
N GLN A 79 31.27 -6.27 -1.45
CA GLN A 79 32.07 -7.39 -0.97
C GLN A 79 33.50 -7.42 -1.56
N LEU A 80 33.73 -6.90 -2.77
CA LEU A 80 35.05 -6.73 -3.37
C LEU A 80 35.84 -5.64 -2.64
N TYR A 81 35.27 -4.46 -2.42
CA TYR A 81 35.90 -3.39 -1.64
C TYR A 81 36.25 -3.84 -0.22
N MET A 82 35.33 -4.52 0.48
CA MET A 82 35.58 -5.12 1.80
C MET A 82 36.66 -6.21 1.82
N CYS A 83 37.11 -6.68 0.64
CA CYS A 83 38.17 -7.67 0.47
C CYS A 83 39.40 -7.09 -0.24
N GLY A 84 39.59 -5.77 -0.24
CA GLY A 84 40.81 -5.11 -0.73
C GLY A 84 40.97 -5.06 -2.25
N PHE A 85 39.91 -5.37 -3.01
CA PHE A 85 39.91 -5.15 -4.45
C PHE A 85 39.66 -3.67 -4.76
N THR A 86 40.36 -3.14 -5.76
CA THR A 86 40.24 -1.76 -6.24
C THR A 86 40.08 -1.73 -7.75
N PRO A 87 39.25 -0.84 -8.33
CA PRO A 87 39.16 -0.66 -9.77
C PRO A 87 40.23 0.31 -10.29
N GLU A 88 40.50 0.27 -11.60
CA GLU A 88 41.32 1.30 -12.28
C GLU A 88 40.50 2.54 -12.68
N ASN A 89 39.18 2.38 -12.77
CA ASN A 89 38.22 3.42 -13.14
C ASN A 89 36.85 3.07 -12.56
N ASP A 90 36.40 3.82 -11.55
CA ASP A 90 35.11 3.64 -10.87
C ASP A 90 33.90 3.80 -11.80
N GLU A 91 34.02 4.62 -12.86
CA GLU A 91 32.94 4.85 -13.83
C GLU A 91 32.79 3.71 -14.84
N GLY A 92 33.75 2.78 -14.86
CA GLY A 92 33.83 1.68 -15.80
C GLY A 92 34.13 2.10 -17.24
N ILE A 93 34.41 1.10 -18.07
CA ILE A 93 34.72 1.28 -19.49
C ILE A 93 33.45 1.00 -20.30
N ASN A 94 32.95 2.03 -20.98
CA ASN A 94 31.82 1.94 -21.89
C ASN A 94 32.25 1.36 -23.24
N MET A 95 31.61 0.27 -23.66
CA MET A 95 31.94 -0.50 -24.87
C MET A 95 30.68 -0.92 -25.63
N LEU A 96 30.74 -0.89 -26.96
CA LEU A 96 29.77 -1.52 -27.84
C LEU A 96 30.44 -2.70 -28.55
N ARG A 97 29.98 -3.90 -28.22
CA ARG A 97 30.36 -5.15 -28.90
C ARG A 97 29.30 -5.47 -29.97
N ILE A 98 29.74 -5.71 -31.20
CA ILE A 98 28.86 -5.99 -32.34
C ILE A 98 29.33 -7.27 -33.04
N GLN A 99 28.44 -8.25 -33.16
CA GLN A 99 28.68 -9.52 -33.82
C GLN A 99 27.84 -9.57 -35.11
N ASN A 100 28.48 -9.62 -36.28
CA ASN A 100 27.78 -9.70 -37.57
C ASN A 100 27.56 -11.14 -38.02
N GLU A 101 26.60 -11.37 -38.91
CA GLU A 101 26.51 -12.61 -39.68
C GLU A 101 27.56 -12.64 -40.81
N PHE A 102 27.92 -13.84 -41.24
CA PHE A 102 28.75 -14.11 -42.42
C PHE A 102 28.20 -15.34 -43.16
N THR A 103 28.49 -15.45 -44.45
CA THR A 103 28.19 -16.66 -45.23
C THR A 103 29.31 -17.68 -45.01
N ASP A 104 28.96 -18.86 -44.48
CA ASP A 104 29.92 -19.95 -44.30
C ASP A 104 30.26 -20.59 -45.65
N MET A 105 31.46 -20.29 -46.16
CA MET A 105 32.02 -20.79 -47.42
C MET A 105 31.98 -22.33 -47.56
N LYS A 106 31.86 -23.10 -46.47
CA LYS A 106 31.77 -24.57 -46.50
C LYS A 106 30.34 -25.11 -46.55
N THR A 107 29.32 -24.30 -46.23
CA THR A 107 27.92 -24.76 -46.17
C THR A 107 26.91 -23.85 -46.88
N GLY A 108 27.31 -22.68 -47.38
CA GLY A 108 26.45 -21.70 -48.05
C GLY A 108 25.48 -20.95 -47.13
N LEU A 109 25.33 -21.38 -45.88
CA LEU A 109 24.39 -20.82 -44.91
C LEU A 109 24.97 -19.55 -44.26
N ARG A 110 24.14 -18.52 -44.07
CA ARG A 110 24.46 -17.40 -43.18
C ARG A 110 24.45 -17.86 -41.72
N LYS A 111 25.47 -17.46 -40.95
CA LYS A 111 25.65 -17.79 -39.52
C LYS A 111 26.25 -16.59 -38.80
N MET A 112 26.02 -16.46 -37.49
CA MET A 112 26.72 -15.42 -36.69
C MET A 112 28.22 -15.72 -36.63
N SER A 113 29.05 -14.70 -36.86
CA SER A 113 30.51 -14.78 -36.81
C SER A 113 31.01 -15.06 -35.39
N ASN A 114 32.15 -15.75 -35.24
CA ASN A 114 32.87 -15.80 -33.95
C ASN A 114 33.83 -14.60 -33.74
N VAL A 115 33.81 -13.65 -34.67
CA VAL A 115 34.45 -12.34 -34.57
C VAL A 115 33.44 -11.32 -34.09
N ARG A 116 33.86 -10.45 -33.18
CA ARG A 116 33.12 -9.26 -32.75
C ARG A 116 33.92 -8.00 -33.04
N ALA A 117 33.26 -6.97 -33.56
CA ALA A 117 33.79 -5.61 -33.50
C ALA A 117 33.66 -5.10 -32.05
N GLU A 118 34.72 -4.46 -31.53
CA GLU A 118 34.73 -3.79 -30.23
C GLU A 118 35.00 -2.30 -30.43
N ILE A 119 34.04 -1.46 -30.03
CA ILE A 119 34.17 0.01 -30.03
C ILE A 119 34.18 0.46 -28.57
N ILE A 120 35.21 1.21 -28.16
CA ILE A 120 35.45 1.63 -26.78
C ILE A 120 35.35 3.16 -26.68
N GLY A 121 34.60 3.65 -25.69
CA GLY A 121 34.40 5.08 -25.43
C GLY A 121 33.05 5.60 -25.93
N LEU A 122 32.37 6.41 -25.11
CA LEU A 122 31.05 6.97 -25.42
C LEU A 122 31.07 7.86 -26.68
N ASP A 123 32.20 8.50 -26.96
CA ASP A 123 32.44 9.30 -28.16
C ASP A 123 32.25 8.49 -29.46
N LEU A 124 32.94 7.35 -29.58
CA LEU A 124 32.86 6.50 -30.77
C LEU A 124 31.55 5.71 -30.83
N ILE A 125 30.99 5.33 -29.66
CA ILE A 125 29.70 4.64 -29.58
C ILE A 125 28.56 5.56 -30.04
N GLN A 126 28.55 6.83 -29.63
CA GLN A 126 27.58 7.82 -30.12
C GLN A 126 27.68 8.00 -31.63
N GLU A 127 28.88 8.08 -32.20
CA GLU A 127 29.04 8.23 -33.65
C GLU A 127 28.60 6.98 -34.43
N TYR A 128 28.86 5.78 -33.90
CA TYR A 128 28.26 4.57 -34.46
C TYR A 128 26.73 4.61 -34.38
N CYS A 129 26.15 5.08 -33.28
CA CYS A 129 24.70 5.23 -33.16
C CYS A 129 24.12 6.25 -34.16
N ARG A 130 24.84 7.33 -34.50
CA ARG A 130 24.43 8.30 -35.53
C ARG A 130 24.49 7.72 -36.95
N THR A 131 25.51 6.91 -37.25
CA THR A 131 25.87 6.56 -38.64
C THR A 131 25.62 5.09 -39.02
N ASN A 132 25.52 4.17 -38.04
CA ASN A 132 25.62 2.71 -38.19
C ASN A 132 26.86 2.21 -38.96
N SER A 133 27.87 3.05 -39.19
CA SER A 133 29.00 2.77 -40.09
C SER A 133 30.31 2.66 -39.34
N LEU A 134 30.99 1.51 -39.46
CA LEU A 134 32.36 1.37 -38.96
C LEU A 134 33.36 2.25 -39.73
N GLN A 135 33.11 2.51 -41.02
CA GLN A 135 33.98 3.39 -41.81
C GLN A 135 33.95 4.82 -41.26
N LYS A 136 32.80 5.32 -40.80
CA LYS A 136 32.71 6.65 -40.17
C LYS A 136 33.46 6.76 -38.84
N ILE A 137 33.65 5.66 -38.12
CA ILE A 137 34.57 5.63 -36.97
C ILE A 137 36.02 5.71 -37.45
N ILE A 138 36.39 4.93 -38.48
CA ILE A 138 37.75 4.89 -39.04
C ILE A 138 38.16 6.24 -39.66
N ASP A 139 37.21 7.00 -40.21
CA ASP A 139 37.41 8.32 -40.81
C ASP A 139 37.76 9.43 -39.78
N MET A 140 37.64 9.19 -38.47
CA MET A 140 37.89 10.19 -37.42
C MET A 140 39.40 10.39 -37.09
N PRO A 141 39.81 11.52 -36.47
CA PRO A 141 41.23 11.82 -36.29
C PRO A 141 41.95 11.01 -35.20
N SER A 142 42.97 10.24 -35.61
CA SER A 142 44.21 9.87 -34.87
C SER A 142 44.17 9.13 -33.52
N THR A 143 43.10 9.14 -32.72
CA THR A 143 43.06 8.50 -31.37
C THR A 143 42.42 7.10 -31.37
N ILE A 144 42.04 6.58 -32.53
CA ILE A 144 41.25 5.35 -32.70
C ILE A 144 42.05 4.06 -32.43
N PHE A 145 43.37 4.07 -32.61
CA PHE A 145 44.23 2.87 -32.68
C PHE A 145 44.03 1.84 -31.55
N ASN A 146 43.73 2.29 -30.33
CA ASN A 146 43.47 1.41 -29.18
C ASN A 146 41.98 1.34 -28.78
N LYS A 147 41.10 2.14 -29.40
CA LYS A 147 39.66 2.21 -29.10
C LYS A 147 38.77 1.36 -30.02
N PHE A 148 39.26 0.95 -31.19
CA PHE A 148 38.48 0.14 -32.14
C PHE A 148 39.28 -1.05 -32.68
N LYS A 149 38.75 -2.26 -32.49
CA LYS A 149 39.37 -3.52 -32.95
C LYS A 149 38.34 -4.58 -33.33
N PHE A 150 38.80 -5.65 -33.98
CA PHE A 150 38.03 -6.88 -34.15
C PHE A 150 38.65 -8.00 -33.33
N THR A 151 37.88 -8.68 -32.49
CA THR A 151 38.35 -9.79 -31.66
C THR A 151 37.66 -11.08 -32.10
N GLN A 152 38.44 -12.11 -32.46
CA GLN A 152 37.93 -13.45 -32.70
C GLN A 152 38.07 -14.29 -31.42
N LYS A 153 36.97 -14.89 -30.95
CA LYS A 153 36.98 -15.79 -29.79
C LYS A 153 36.83 -17.24 -30.25
N MET A 154 37.68 -18.13 -29.72
CA MET A 154 37.70 -19.56 -30.05
C MET A 154 37.68 -20.41 -28.79
N SER A 155 37.18 -21.65 -28.88
CA SER A 155 37.41 -22.65 -27.84
C SER A 155 38.89 -23.02 -27.81
N ALA A 156 39.50 -23.14 -26.62
CA ALA A 156 40.85 -23.66 -26.52
C ALA A 156 40.90 -25.14 -26.95
N THR A 157 42.06 -25.59 -27.42
CA THR A 157 42.32 -26.98 -27.79
C THR A 157 43.48 -27.56 -26.98
N THR A 158 43.44 -28.88 -26.75
CA THR A 158 44.58 -29.63 -26.23
C THR A 158 45.74 -29.65 -27.23
N ARG A 159 46.91 -30.13 -26.81
CA ARG A 159 48.05 -30.40 -27.72
C ARG A 159 47.75 -31.47 -28.78
N SER A 160 46.71 -32.29 -28.60
CA SER A 160 46.18 -33.23 -29.59
C SER A 160 45.14 -32.61 -30.55
N GLY A 161 44.80 -31.33 -30.40
CA GLY A 161 43.81 -30.63 -31.23
C GLY A 161 42.35 -30.83 -30.82
N GLU A 162 42.09 -31.49 -29.69
CA GLU A 162 40.73 -31.72 -29.19
C GLU A 162 40.18 -30.48 -28.49
N PHE A 163 38.91 -30.14 -28.73
CA PHE A 163 38.27 -28.98 -28.09
C PHE A 163 38.07 -29.17 -26.59
N ILE A 164 38.68 -28.28 -25.81
CA ILE A 164 38.49 -28.20 -24.36
C ILE A 164 37.08 -27.67 -24.10
N ARG A 165 36.26 -28.48 -23.42
CA ARG A 165 34.88 -28.13 -23.08
C ARG A 165 34.83 -27.21 -21.86
N LYS A 166 33.90 -26.26 -21.85
CA LYS A 166 33.58 -25.46 -20.66
C LYS A 166 33.05 -26.36 -19.53
N VAL A 167 33.35 -26.00 -18.28
CA VAL A 167 32.95 -26.77 -17.08
C VAL A 167 31.86 -25.99 -16.35
N ASP A 168 30.68 -26.58 -16.21
CA ASP A 168 29.58 -26.04 -15.41
C ASP A 168 29.63 -26.62 -14.00
N VAL A 169 29.71 -25.75 -12.99
CA VAL A 169 29.65 -26.10 -11.56
C VAL A 169 28.27 -25.71 -11.04
N GLU A 170 27.29 -26.55 -11.33
CA GLU A 170 25.88 -26.25 -11.09
C GLU A 170 25.56 -25.99 -9.62
N ASP A 171 26.23 -26.69 -8.69
CA ASP A 171 26.05 -26.52 -7.25
C ASP A 171 26.28 -25.07 -6.77
N PHE A 172 27.07 -24.27 -7.51
CA PHE A 172 27.33 -22.85 -7.22
C PHE A 172 26.97 -21.91 -8.39
N ASN A 173 26.26 -22.41 -9.40
CA ASN A 173 25.82 -21.68 -10.60
C ASN A 173 26.91 -20.81 -11.26
N PHE A 174 28.10 -21.37 -11.48
CA PHE A 174 29.15 -20.73 -12.26
C PHE A 174 29.71 -21.65 -13.36
N ARG A 175 30.22 -21.03 -14.42
CA ARG A 175 30.84 -21.69 -15.57
C ARG A 175 32.30 -21.28 -15.69
N VAL A 176 33.18 -22.26 -15.75
CA VAL A 176 34.61 -22.07 -16.06
C VAL A 176 34.81 -22.30 -17.56
N ALA A 177 35.57 -21.42 -18.21
CA ALA A 177 35.98 -21.61 -19.59
C ALA A 177 37.44 -21.24 -19.80
N TYR A 178 38.14 -22.06 -20.57
CA TYR A 178 39.41 -21.74 -21.17
C TYR A 178 39.17 -21.52 -22.67
N GLN A 179 39.49 -20.31 -23.14
CA GLN A 179 39.31 -19.86 -24.50
C GLN A 179 40.63 -19.29 -25.05
N THR A 180 40.66 -19.04 -26.35
CA THR A 180 41.69 -18.21 -26.98
C THR A 180 41.03 -17.05 -27.70
N GLU A 181 41.56 -15.84 -27.49
CA GLU A 181 41.18 -14.66 -28.26
C GLU A 181 42.32 -14.26 -29.19
N GLN A 182 41.96 -13.75 -30.37
CA GLN A 182 42.89 -13.18 -31.34
C GLN A 182 42.37 -11.82 -31.80
N ASP A 183 43.15 -10.77 -31.59
CA ASP A 183 42.83 -9.41 -32.00
C ASP A 183 43.35 -9.11 -33.42
N PHE A 184 42.51 -8.44 -34.20
CA PHE A 184 42.78 -7.99 -35.56
C PHE A 184 42.59 -6.47 -35.66
N HIS A 185 43.62 -5.78 -36.15
CA HIS A 185 43.54 -4.36 -36.46
C HIS A 185 42.62 -4.12 -37.66
N PHE A 186 41.80 -3.05 -37.60
CA PHE A 186 40.76 -2.77 -38.59
C PHE A 186 41.26 -2.60 -40.03
N GLN A 187 42.53 -2.22 -40.21
CA GLN A 187 43.17 -2.10 -41.53
C GLN A 187 43.48 -3.46 -42.20
N SER A 188 43.42 -4.58 -41.47
CA SER A 188 43.80 -5.90 -41.97
C SER A 188 42.88 -6.40 -43.10
N ASN A 189 43.44 -7.20 -44.03
CA ASN A 189 42.67 -7.80 -45.14
C ASN A 189 41.52 -8.71 -44.68
N PHE A 190 41.53 -9.13 -43.41
CA PHE A 190 40.43 -9.86 -42.78
C PHE A 190 39.34 -8.90 -42.30
N SER A 191 39.72 -7.88 -41.52
CA SER A 191 38.79 -6.86 -41.01
C SER A 191 38.13 -6.04 -42.11
N ARG A 192 38.84 -5.69 -43.19
CA ARG A 192 38.26 -4.95 -44.31
C ARG A 192 37.05 -5.65 -44.92
N LYS A 193 37.13 -6.96 -45.18
CA LYS A 193 36.00 -7.75 -45.71
C LYS A 193 34.75 -7.70 -44.81
N ILE A 194 34.93 -7.56 -43.50
CA ILE A 194 33.83 -7.41 -42.53
C ILE A 194 33.25 -5.98 -42.59
N ILE A 195 34.09 -4.96 -42.79
CA ILE A 195 33.67 -3.57 -42.99
C ILE A 195 32.94 -3.39 -44.32
N ASP A 196 33.46 -3.97 -45.40
CA ASP A 196 32.90 -3.92 -46.76
C ASP A 196 31.47 -4.53 -46.79
N GLN A 197 31.24 -5.61 -46.03
CA GLN A 197 29.95 -6.28 -45.89
C GLN A 197 29.13 -5.82 -44.68
N TRP A 198 29.51 -4.71 -44.03
CA TRP A 198 28.92 -4.31 -42.76
C TRP A 198 27.45 -3.91 -42.90
N ASN A 199 27.08 -3.16 -43.93
CA ASN A 199 25.71 -2.67 -44.06
C ASN A 199 24.73 -3.81 -44.39
N ASP A 200 25.14 -4.78 -45.24
CA ASP A 200 24.30 -5.86 -45.77
C ASP A 200 24.19 -7.11 -44.88
N SER A 201 24.81 -7.07 -43.70
CA SER A 201 24.79 -8.16 -42.71
C SER A 201 23.88 -7.84 -41.53
N LEU A 202 23.09 -8.82 -41.09
CA LEU A 202 22.40 -8.80 -39.80
C LEU A 202 23.43 -8.87 -38.65
N LYS A 203 23.14 -8.15 -37.55
CA LYS A 203 24.05 -7.96 -36.42
C LYS A 203 23.36 -8.17 -35.08
N ILE A 204 24.11 -8.66 -34.10
CA ILE A 204 23.75 -8.64 -32.68
C ILE A 204 24.60 -7.57 -32.00
N PHE A 205 23.92 -6.62 -31.37
CA PHE A 205 24.52 -5.53 -30.61
C PHE A 205 24.46 -5.80 -29.10
N ARG A 206 25.54 -5.45 -28.41
CA ARG A 206 25.67 -5.50 -26.95
C ARG A 206 26.41 -4.25 -26.47
N SER A 207 25.65 -3.29 -25.95
CA SER A 207 26.19 -2.13 -25.23
C SER A 207 26.48 -2.55 -23.79
N MET A 208 27.64 -2.19 -23.25
CA MET A 208 28.03 -2.58 -21.90
C MET A 208 28.94 -1.55 -21.23
N ASN A 209 28.74 -1.35 -19.93
CA ASN A 209 29.71 -0.71 -19.04
C ASN A 209 30.37 -1.80 -18.20
N ARG A 210 31.68 -1.77 -18.04
CA ARG A 210 32.46 -2.75 -17.27
C ARG A 210 33.41 -2.05 -16.30
N VAL A 211 33.24 -2.29 -15.01
CA VAL A 211 34.23 -1.96 -13.98
C VAL A 211 35.12 -3.18 -13.78
N ARG A 212 36.44 -3.02 -14.01
CA ARG A 212 37.45 -4.05 -13.77
C ARG A 212 38.14 -3.78 -12.44
N PHE A 213 37.97 -4.69 -11.48
CA PHE A 213 38.65 -4.67 -10.18
C PHE A 213 39.90 -5.56 -10.21
N GLN A 214 40.95 -5.14 -9.51
CA GLN A 214 42.20 -5.89 -9.31
C GLN A 214 42.55 -6.00 -7.82
N HIS A 215 43.45 -6.93 -7.46
CA HIS A 215 43.90 -7.15 -6.09
C HIS A 215 45.42 -7.38 -6.01
N PRO A 216 46.16 -6.74 -5.07
CA PRO A 216 47.60 -6.92 -4.94
C PRO A 216 48.05 -8.38 -4.79
N ASP A 217 47.33 -9.20 -4.02
CA ASP A 217 47.69 -10.60 -3.74
C ASP A 217 47.03 -11.67 -4.63
N PHE A 218 46.21 -11.31 -5.63
CA PHE A 218 45.51 -12.30 -6.48
C PHE A 218 45.73 -12.02 -7.98
N PRO A 219 46.10 -13.03 -8.79
CA PRO A 219 46.33 -12.89 -10.23
C PRO A 219 44.99 -12.99 -10.99
N VAL A 220 43.98 -12.26 -10.52
CA VAL A 220 42.59 -12.38 -10.99
C VAL A 220 41.94 -11.01 -10.99
N PHE A 221 41.43 -10.61 -12.15
CA PHE A 221 40.55 -9.46 -12.29
C PHE A 221 39.11 -9.88 -12.00
N ALA A 222 38.35 -9.02 -11.32
CA ALA A 222 36.90 -9.18 -11.16
C ALA A 222 36.18 -8.13 -12.02
N ASP A 223 35.57 -8.60 -13.11
CA ASP A 223 34.85 -7.79 -14.08
C ASP A 223 33.36 -7.76 -13.76
N ILE A 224 32.89 -6.62 -13.28
CA ILE A 224 31.49 -6.38 -12.95
C ILE A 224 30.89 -5.52 -14.05
N THR A 225 29.85 -6.03 -14.72
CA THR A 225 29.40 -5.51 -16.02
C THR A 225 27.88 -5.27 -16.04
N ILE A 226 27.47 -4.07 -16.46
CA ILE A 226 26.08 -3.74 -16.82
C ILE A 226 25.93 -3.89 -18.34
N VAL A 227 24.89 -4.59 -18.79
CA VAL A 227 24.72 -4.99 -20.20
C VAL A 227 23.32 -4.70 -20.72
N LYS A 228 23.23 -3.93 -21.81
CA LYS A 228 22.05 -3.83 -22.68
C LYS A 228 22.32 -4.53 -24.01
N THR A 229 21.37 -5.31 -24.51
CA THR A 229 21.57 -6.13 -25.71
C THR A 229 20.37 -6.04 -26.66
N SER A 230 20.51 -6.63 -27.84
CA SER A 230 19.46 -6.66 -28.86
C SER A 230 18.25 -7.47 -28.38
N LYS A 231 17.05 -7.11 -28.87
CA LYS A 231 15.78 -7.68 -28.43
C LYS A 231 15.73 -9.21 -28.52
N LYS A 232 15.12 -9.85 -27.52
CA LYS A 232 15.01 -11.31 -27.41
C LYS A 232 13.57 -11.78 -27.60
N VAL A 233 13.39 -12.92 -28.26
CA VAL A 233 12.14 -13.70 -28.33
C VAL A 233 12.49 -15.14 -27.98
N ASP A 234 11.70 -15.77 -27.10
CA ASP A 234 11.95 -17.12 -26.58
C ASP A 234 13.40 -17.37 -26.09
N LYS A 235 13.99 -16.32 -25.49
CA LYS A 235 15.39 -16.24 -25.01
C LYS A 235 16.47 -16.20 -26.12
N VAL A 236 16.09 -16.35 -27.39
CA VAL A 236 16.96 -16.16 -28.56
C VAL A 236 17.07 -14.66 -28.87
N VAL A 237 18.27 -14.17 -29.15
CA VAL A 237 18.50 -12.77 -29.57
C VAL A 237 18.18 -12.63 -31.05
N ILE A 238 17.34 -11.66 -31.41
CA ILE A 238 17.02 -11.35 -32.82
C ILE A 238 18.09 -10.40 -33.38
N PRO A 239 18.81 -10.77 -34.45
CA PRO A 239 19.77 -9.89 -35.11
C PRO A 239 19.04 -8.90 -36.04
N LYS A 240 19.64 -7.72 -36.25
CA LYS A 240 19.08 -6.59 -37.02
C LYS A 240 20.15 -5.87 -37.83
N TYR A 241 19.78 -5.06 -38.83
CA TYR A 241 20.77 -4.34 -39.63
C TYR A 241 21.35 -3.14 -38.87
N THR A 242 20.50 -2.37 -38.20
CA THR A 242 20.87 -1.18 -37.42
C THR A 242 20.70 -1.36 -35.91
N ILE A 243 21.40 -0.53 -35.12
CA ILE A 243 21.29 -0.54 -33.65
C ILE A 243 19.93 0.00 -33.16
N GLN A 244 19.27 0.85 -33.97
CA GLN A 244 17.92 1.35 -33.74
C GLN A 244 16.88 0.24 -33.83
N GLU A 245 16.89 -0.56 -34.91
CA GLU A 245 16.00 -1.73 -35.07
C GLU A 245 16.16 -2.78 -33.96
N ALA A 246 17.36 -2.86 -33.37
CA ALA A 246 17.68 -3.79 -32.29
C ALA A 246 17.16 -3.33 -30.91
N ASP A 247 16.67 -2.09 -30.81
CA ASP A 247 16.00 -1.50 -29.62
C ASP A 247 16.91 -1.47 -28.36
N VAL A 248 18.23 -1.50 -28.55
CA VAL A 248 19.22 -1.86 -27.51
C VAL A 248 19.11 -1.02 -26.25
N PHE A 249 19.00 0.30 -26.39
CA PHE A 249 19.06 1.22 -25.24
C PHE A 249 17.78 1.24 -24.40
N ASN A 250 16.65 0.83 -24.98
CA ASN A 250 15.36 0.67 -24.31
C ASN A 250 15.18 -0.72 -23.67
N ASN A 251 15.99 -1.72 -24.06
CA ASN A 251 15.95 -3.05 -23.47
C ASN A 251 16.46 -3.03 -22.02
N ILE A 252 15.87 -3.90 -21.20
CA ILE A 252 16.17 -4.06 -19.77
C ILE A 252 17.63 -4.44 -19.56
N GLU A 253 18.24 -3.87 -18.53
CA GLU A 253 19.63 -4.13 -18.15
C GLU A 253 19.80 -5.54 -17.57
N SER A 254 20.94 -6.14 -17.89
CA SER A 254 21.37 -7.44 -17.37
C SER A 254 22.77 -7.31 -16.78
N TYR A 255 22.99 -7.98 -15.65
CA TYR A 255 24.20 -7.85 -14.85
C TYR A 255 25.05 -9.11 -15.00
N GLU A 256 26.31 -8.94 -15.35
CA GLU A 256 27.27 -10.04 -15.52
C GLU A 256 28.45 -9.85 -14.57
N VAL A 257 28.85 -10.93 -13.89
CA VAL A 257 29.99 -10.98 -12.97
C VAL A 257 30.93 -12.07 -13.46
N GLU A 258 32.17 -11.70 -13.75
CA GLU A 258 33.19 -12.56 -14.34
C GLU A 258 34.51 -12.41 -13.57
N LEU A 259 35.21 -13.52 -13.32
CA LEU A 259 36.60 -13.51 -12.86
C LEU A 259 37.49 -13.92 -14.04
N GLU A 260 38.46 -13.07 -14.40
CA GLU A 260 39.41 -13.29 -15.50
C GLU A 260 40.82 -13.44 -14.92
N VAL A 261 41.57 -14.47 -15.32
CA VAL A 261 42.92 -14.70 -14.80
C VAL A 261 43.95 -13.79 -15.48
N ASP A 262 44.77 -13.11 -14.69
CA ASP A 262 45.84 -12.25 -15.17
C ASP A 262 47.02 -13.06 -15.72
N ASN A 263 47.10 -13.13 -17.05
CA ASN A 263 48.18 -13.77 -17.79
C ASN A 263 49.58 -13.25 -17.43
N PHE A 264 49.74 -11.99 -17.00
CA PHE A 264 51.05 -11.44 -16.64
C PHE A 264 51.58 -11.96 -15.30
N ARG A 265 50.69 -12.52 -14.46
CA ARG A 265 51.01 -13.00 -13.11
C ARG A 265 50.95 -14.53 -12.97
N VAL A 266 50.73 -15.25 -14.08
CA VAL A 266 50.56 -16.71 -14.13
C VAL A 266 51.45 -17.35 -15.19
N GLY A 267 51.95 -18.57 -14.93
CA GLY A 267 52.84 -19.31 -15.84
C GLY A 267 54.30 -19.33 -15.37
N HIS A 268 55.22 -19.73 -16.25
CA HIS A 268 56.63 -19.91 -15.90
C HIS A 268 57.29 -18.59 -15.45
N GLY A 269 58.14 -18.64 -14.42
CA GLY A 269 58.78 -17.46 -13.82
C GLY A 269 57.91 -16.69 -12.81
N THR A 270 56.59 -16.88 -12.79
CA THR A 270 55.67 -16.18 -11.89
C THR A 270 55.49 -16.90 -10.54
N TYR A 271 54.90 -16.23 -9.55
CA TYR A 271 54.51 -16.90 -8.30
C TYR A 271 53.46 -17.99 -8.55
N TYR A 272 52.46 -17.75 -9.43
CA TYR A 272 51.35 -18.67 -9.71
C TYR A 272 51.68 -19.64 -10.84
N ASN A 273 52.85 -20.26 -10.75
CA ASN A 273 53.38 -21.21 -11.72
C ASN A 273 52.88 -22.67 -11.56
N THR A 274 52.02 -22.98 -10.59
CA THR A 274 51.51 -24.34 -10.36
C THR A 274 50.03 -24.38 -10.03
N LEU A 275 49.38 -25.49 -10.42
CA LEU A 275 47.94 -25.72 -10.22
C LEU A 275 47.47 -25.48 -8.78
N PRO A 276 48.13 -25.98 -7.70
CA PRO A 276 47.65 -25.75 -6.34
C PRO A 276 47.64 -24.27 -5.92
N LYS A 277 48.63 -23.48 -6.36
CA LYS A 277 48.71 -22.04 -6.06
C LYS A 277 47.60 -21.26 -6.75
N LEU A 278 47.45 -21.47 -8.06
CA LEU A 278 46.42 -20.79 -8.86
C LEU A 278 45.01 -21.20 -8.41
N MET A 279 44.77 -22.50 -8.16
CA MET A 279 43.49 -22.98 -7.63
C MET A 279 43.17 -22.41 -6.23
N THR A 280 44.18 -22.16 -5.40
CA THR A 280 43.97 -21.52 -4.08
C THR A 280 43.56 -20.05 -4.24
N ALA A 281 44.18 -19.31 -5.16
CA ALA A 281 43.77 -17.93 -5.47
C ALA A 281 42.36 -17.87 -6.10
N LEU A 282 42.09 -18.71 -7.11
CA LEU A 282 40.77 -18.81 -7.74
C LEU A 282 39.68 -19.16 -6.72
N ARG A 283 39.91 -20.16 -5.84
CA ARG A 283 38.94 -20.55 -4.80
C ARG A 283 38.66 -19.42 -3.80
N LYS A 284 39.67 -18.60 -3.44
CA LYS A 284 39.45 -17.39 -2.63
C LYS A 284 38.58 -16.37 -3.36
N CYS A 285 38.90 -16.05 -4.61
CA CYS A 285 38.15 -15.07 -5.42
C CYS A 285 36.70 -15.52 -5.68
N ILE A 286 36.50 -16.79 -6.06
CA ILE A 286 35.17 -17.39 -6.24
C ILE A 286 34.34 -17.30 -4.96
N ARG A 287 34.95 -17.56 -3.79
CA ARG A 287 34.25 -17.40 -2.50
C ARG A 287 33.86 -15.93 -2.24
N ILE A 288 34.71 -14.96 -2.53
CA ILE A 288 34.41 -13.52 -2.37
C ILE A 288 33.20 -13.13 -3.23
N ILE A 289 33.18 -13.51 -4.51
CA ILE A 289 32.03 -13.25 -5.39
C ILE A 289 30.75 -13.95 -4.89
N LEU A 290 30.83 -15.23 -4.53
CA LEU A 290 29.69 -15.97 -3.99
C LEU A 290 29.19 -15.39 -2.65
N SER A 291 30.06 -14.81 -1.82
CA SER A 291 29.65 -14.15 -0.58
C SER A 291 28.80 -12.91 -0.83
N GLY A 292 29.10 -12.14 -1.89
CA GLY A 292 28.27 -11.03 -2.35
C GLY A 292 26.91 -11.51 -2.87
N ILE A 293 26.92 -12.43 -3.85
CA ILE A 293 25.71 -13.00 -4.47
C ILE A 293 24.79 -13.68 -3.42
N GLN A 294 25.36 -14.32 -2.40
CA GLN A 294 24.59 -15.03 -1.37
C GLN A 294 24.37 -14.23 -0.07
N CYS A 295 24.85 -12.99 0.01
CA CYS A 295 24.80 -12.15 1.22
C CYS A 295 25.31 -12.84 2.49
N SER A 296 26.37 -13.65 2.39
CA SER A 296 26.94 -14.41 3.50
C SER A 296 28.43 -14.69 3.31
N LYS A 297 29.21 -14.56 4.38
CA LYS A 297 30.63 -15.00 4.45
C LYS A 297 30.80 -16.52 4.26
N TYR A 298 29.71 -17.28 4.29
CA TYR A 298 29.65 -18.74 4.23
C TYR A 298 28.72 -19.21 3.09
N PRO A 299 29.09 -19.00 1.81
CA PRO A 299 28.26 -19.39 0.68
C PRO A 299 28.08 -20.91 0.60
N ILE A 300 26.83 -21.33 0.42
CA ILE A 300 26.41 -22.75 0.34
C ILE A 300 25.93 -23.12 -1.06
N SER A 301 25.82 -24.41 -1.34
CA SER A 301 25.35 -24.86 -2.65
C SER A 301 23.88 -24.53 -2.89
N TYR A 302 23.47 -24.28 -4.14
CA TYR A 302 22.06 -24.13 -4.50
C TYR A 302 21.25 -25.41 -4.23
N LYS A 303 21.90 -26.58 -4.28
CA LYS A 303 21.31 -27.85 -3.84
C LYS A 303 20.96 -27.83 -2.34
N GLU A 304 21.85 -27.32 -1.50
CA GLU A 304 21.62 -27.15 -0.06
C GLU A 304 20.54 -26.08 0.21
N LYS A 305 20.57 -24.93 -0.47
CA LYS A 305 19.49 -23.91 -0.37
C LYS A 305 18.12 -24.48 -0.70
N ASN A 306 18.02 -25.22 -1.81
CA ASN A 306 16.77 -25.87 -2.22
C ASN A 306 16.33 -26.96 -1.23
N GLY A 307 17.27 -27.72 -0.65
CA GLY A 307 16.98 -28.68 0.42
C GLY A 307 16.37 -28.01 1.65
N ILE A 308 17.04 -26.99 2.19
CA ILE A 308 16.58 -26.22 3.35
C ILE A 308 15.21 -25.59 3.12
N LEU A 309 14.94 -25.07 1.92
CA LEU A 309 13.62 -24.55 1.57
C LEU A 309 12.54 -25.64 1.55
N GLN A 310 12.83 -26.87 1.08
CA GLN A 310 11.86 -27.97 1.15
C GLN A 310 11.64 -28.47 2.59
N SER A 311 12.68 -28.52 3.42
CA SER A 311 12.55 -28.84 4.85
C SER A 311 11.76 -27.78 5.63
N TYR A 312 11.89 -26.50 5.28
CA TYR A 312 11.01 -25.44 5.76
C TYR A 312 9.55 -25.67 5.34
N MET A 313 9.29 -26.02 4.08
CA MET A 313 7.92 -26.33 3.62
C MET A 313 7.32 -27.54 4.36
N GLN A 314 8.12 -28.58 4.62
CA GLN A 314 7.71 -29.75 5.41
C GLN A 314 7.39 -29.37 6.86
N LEU A 315 8.15 -28.46 7.49
CA LEU A 315 7.85 -27.97 8.84
C LEU A 315 6.51 -27.22 8.91
N ILE A 316 6.19 -26.36 7.92
CA ILE A 316 4.97 -25.54 7.97
C ILE A 316 3.69 -26.25 7.48
N HIS A 317 3.82 -27.31 6.67
CA HIS A 317 2.69 -28.10 6.16
C HIS A 317 2.51 -29.46 6.87
N GLY A 318 3.51 -29.94 7.59
CA GLY A 318 3.58 -31.32 8.08
C GLY A 318 4.06 -32.31 7.01
N VAL A 319 4.30 -33.55 7.44
CA VAL A 319 4.71 -34.65 6.56
C VAL A 319 3.48 -35.41 6.08
N ASN A 320 3.05 -35.14 4.84
CA ASN A 320 2.06 -35.95 4.14
C ASN A 320 2.77 -36.97 3.25
N GLU A 321 2.62 -38.27 3.56
CA GLU A 321 3.27 -39.36 2.82
C GLU A 321 2.86 -39.45 1.34
N GLU A 322 1.67 -38.94 1.00
CA GLU A 322 1.17 -38.88 -0.39
C GLU A 322 1.83 -37.80 -1.27
N GLN A 323 2.65 -36.89 -0.71
CA GLN A 323 3.26 -35.79 -1.47
C GLN A 323 4.73 -36.04 -1.84
N GLU A 324 4.97 -36.92 -2.82
CA GLU A 324 6.26 -37.03 -3.52
C GLU A 324 6.63 -35.76 -4.32
N HIS A 325 5.71 -34.81 -4.45
CA HIS A 325 5.86 -33.61 -5.25
C HIS A 325 6.58 -32.49 -4.48
N LYS A 326 7.76 -32.09 -4.96
CA LYS A 326 8.50 -30.92 -4.43
C LYS A 326 7.64 -29.67 -4.50
N TYR A 327 7.53 -28.95 -3.38
CA TYR A 327 6.79 -27.70 -3.30
C TYR A 327 7.34 -26.66 -4.28
N LYS A 328 6.46 -25.98 -5.02
CA LYS A 328 6.81 -24.82 -5.84
C LYS A 328 6.87 -23.58 -4.94
N ILE A 329 8.07 -23.22 -4.51
CA ILE A 329 8.28 -22.17 -3.51
C ILE A 329 8.30 -20.79 -4.19
N THR A 330 7.55 -19.84 -3.61
CA THR A 330 7.46 -18.44 -4.05
C THR A 330 7.36 -17.54 -2.82
N SER A 331 7.46 -16.22 -3.00
CA SER A 331 7.32 -15.24 -1.91
C SER A 331 5.94 -15.22 -1.23
N SER A 332 4.97 -16.02 -1.69
CA SER A 332 3.72 -16.30 -0.95
C SER A 332 3.91 -17.20 0.27
N GLN A 333 4.99 -17.99 0.35
CA GLN A 333 5.18 -19.01 1.41
C GLN A 333 5.93 -18.49 2.65
N PHE A 334 6.18 -17.18 2.73
CA PHE A 334 6.72 -16.53 3.92
C PHE A 334 5.60 -16.39 4.96
N ILE A 335 5.63 -17.17 6.05
CA ILE A 335 4.50 -17.24 6.99
C ILE A 335 4.42 -16.08 8.00
N GLY A 336 5.45 -15.24 8.10
CA GLY A 336 5.45 -14.09 9.01
C GLY A 336 4.45 -13.03 8.53
N PRO A 337 3.41 -12.70 9.33
CA PRO A 337 2.37 -11.76 8.91
C PRO A 337 2.84 -10.31 8.97
N SER A 338 2.26 -9.45 8.15
CA SER A 338 2.57 -8.02 8.09
C SER A 338 1.63 -7.18 8.97
N SER A 339 2.15 -6.14 9.62
CA SER A 339 1.36 -5.23 10.48
C SER A 339 0.77 -4.05 9.70
N LEU A 340 -0.44 -3.64 10.07
CA LEU A 340 -1.11 -2.44 9.56
C LEU A 340 -0.49 -1.16 10.12
N THR A 341 -0.64 -0.04 9.42
CA THR A 341 -0.27 1.29 9.96
C THR A 341 -1.31 1.71 11.00
N LEU A 342 -0.89 2.02 12.23
CA LEU A 342 -1.75 2.45 13.34
C LEU A 342 -2.52 3.75 12.98
N GLN A 343 -3.83 3.79 13.26
CA GLN A 343 -4.71 4.94 13.03
C GLN A 343 -5.32 5.43 14.35
N MET A 344 -5.89 6.64 14.34
CA MET A 344 -6.44 7.29 15.54
C MET A 344 -7.52 6.43 16.25
N GLU A 345 -8.38 5.77 15.46
CA GLU A 345 -9.36 4.76 15.90
C GLU A 345 -8.79 3.62 16.75
N ASN A 346 -7.48 3.33 16.65
CA ASN A 346 -6.81 2.28 17.40
C ASN A 346 -6.19 2.77 18.72
N ILE A 347 -6.27 4.07 19.05
CA ILE A 347 -5.68 4.66 20.27
C ILE A 347 -6.66 5.48 21.14
N ILE A 348 -7.80 5.90 20.57
CA ILE A 348 -8.93 6.52 21.29
C ILE A 348 -9.44 5.58 22.38
N ASP A 349 -9.91 6.12 23.51
CA ASP A 349 -10.53 5.27 24.54
C ASP A 349 -11.89 4.74 24.07
N ASN A 350 -12.00 3.42 23.96
CA ASN A 350 -13.20 2.73 23.48
C ASN A 350 -14.00 2.04 24.60
N THR A 351 -13.61 2.22 25.87
CA THR A 351 -14.23 1.55 27.03
C THR A 351 -15.71 1.91 27.20
N GLU A 352 -16.11 3.18 26.99
CA GLU A 352 -17.53 3.56 26.99
C GLU A 352 -18.24 3.24 25.66
N LEU A 353 -17.51 3.21 24.55
CA LEU A 353 -18.07 3.23 23.19
C LEU A 353 -18.31 1.85 22.57
N ASN A 354 -17.96 0.73 23.23
CA ASN A 354 -18.22 -0.64 22.74
C ASN A 354 -17.81 -0.88 21.27
N LEU A 355 -16.67 -0.31 20.85
CA LEU A 355 -16.18 -0.42 19.46
C LEU A 355 -15.37 -1.71 19.27
N THR A 356 -15.78 -2.53 18.30
CA THR A 356 -15.16 -3.82 17.93
C THR A 356 -13.80 -3.73 17.25
N MET A 357 -13.23 -2.53 17.13
CA MET A 357 -11.99 -2.30 16.40
C MET A 357 -10.79 -2.60 17.29
N PRO A 358 -9.73 -3.27 16.78
CA PRO A 358 -8.56 -3.57 17.61
C PRO A 358 -7.89 -2.27 18.07
N ASN A 359 -7.65 -2.16 19.38
CA ASN A 359 -7.22 -0.93 20.03
C ASN A 359 -6.07 -1.21 21.01
N ILE A 360 -4.98 -0.43 20.93
CA ILE A 360 -3.73 -0.73 21.65
C ILE A 360 -3.84 -0.56 23.17
N ARG A 361 -4.86 0.15 23.67
CA ARG A 361 -5.07 0.36 25.11
C ARG A 361 -5.37 -0.95 25.85
N ASN A 362 -5.87 -1.97 25.15
CA ASN A 362 -6.41 -3.19 25.74
C ASN A 362 -5.67 -4.44 25.27
N ASN A 363 -4.92 -5.12 26.14
CA ASN A 363 -4.27 -6.42 25.85
C ASN A 363 -3.24 -6.40 24.69
N TYR A 364 -2.38 -5.38 24.62
CA TYR A 364 -1.25 -5.32 23.68
C TYR A 364 0.12 -5.35 24.35
N THR A 365 1.12 -5.69 23.54
CA THR A 365 2.55 -5.48 23.81
C THR A 365 3.11 -4.48 22.80
N VAL A 366 4.11 -3.70 23.21
CA VAL A 366 4.86 -2.78 22.35
C VAL A 366 6.36 -3.08 22.42
N THR A 367 7.04 -2.94 21.28
CA THR A 367 8.49 -3.05 21.14
C THR A 367 9.01 -2.05 20.10
N ASP A 368 10.32 -1.85 20.03
CA ASP A 368 10.92 -0.98 19.02
C ASP A 368 10.70 -1.52 17.59
N LYS A 369 10.54 -0.61 16.63
CA LYS A 369 10.77 -0.95 15.23
C LYS A 369 12.22 -0.61 14.86
N ALA A 370 12.99 -1.60 14.44
CA ALA A 370 14.37 -1.39 13.99
C ALA A 370 14.43 -1.19 12.47
N ASP A 371 15.50 -0.55 12.01
CA ASP A 371 15.84 -0.49 10.58
C ASP A 371 16.65 -1.75 10.18
N GLY A 372 15.98 -2.89 10.15
CA GLY A 372 16.59 -4.21 9.92
C GLY A 372 15.93 -5.02 8.79
N ASP A 373 16.70 -5.91 8.16
CA ASP A 373 16.17 -6.85 7.16
C ASP A 373 15.27 -7.90 7.84
N ARG A 374 13.93 -7.79 7.77
CA ARG A 374 13.03 -8.84 8.31
C ARG A 374 13.29 -10.20 7.64
N LYS A 375 13.60 -11.21 8.46
CA LYS A 375 13.95 -12.58 8.05
C LYS A 375 13.46 -13.56 9.12
N LEU A 376 13.07 -14.76 8.70
CA LEU A 376 12.84 -15.87 9.63
C LEU A 376 14.19 -16.54 9.95
N LEU A 377 14.43 -16.89 11.21
CA LEU A 377 15.55 -17.75 11.62
C LEU A 377 15.06 -19.20 11.70
N TYR A 378 15.65 -20.05 10.88
CA TYR A 378 15.33 -21.48 10.78
C TYR A 378 16.52 -22.33 11.27
N ILE A 379 16.25 -23.30 12.14
CA ILE A 379 17.21 -24.31 12.59
C ILE A 379 16.76 -25.65 12.03
N ASN A 380 17.64 -26.33 11.29
CA ASN A 380 17.33 -27.62 10.67
C ASN A 380 17.62 -28.83 11.57
N ASP A 381 17.33 -30.01 11.02
CA ASP A 381 17.60 -31.37 11.51
C ASP A 381 19.01 -31.64 12.06
N THR A 382 20.00 -30.86 11.61
CA THR A 382 21.43 -31.01 11.92
C THR A 382 21.97 -29.85 12.75
N GLY A 383 21.08 -28.97 13.22
CA GLY A 383 21.36 -27.84 14.09
C GLY A 383 22.01 -26.64 13.39
N LYS A 384 22.17 -26.64 12.07
CA LYS A 384 22.66 -25.47 11.31
C LYS A 384 21.61 -24.36 11.36
N ILE A 385 22.07 -23.11 11.49
CA ILE A 385 21.22 -21.94 11.60
C ILE A 385 21.22 -21.18 10.27
N TYR A 386 20.03 -20.91 9.73
CA TYR A 386 19.79 -20.21 8.48
C TYR A 386 18.85 -19.03 8.69
N LEU A 387 18.93 -18.04 7.80
CA LEU A 387 17.97 -16.96 7.68
C LEU A 387 17.22 -17.09 6.34
N ILE A 388 15.91 -16.89 6.35
CA ILE A 388 15.03 -16.92 5.17
C ILE A 388 14.39 -15.55 5.01
N ASP A 389 14.61 -14.88 3.88
CA ASP A 389 14.05 -13.55 3.61
C ASP A 389 12.59 -13.60 3.13
N THR A 390 11.94 -12.42 3.05
CA THR A 390 10.54 -12.32 2.61
C THR A 390 10.29 -12.63 1.12
N ASN A 391 11.35 -12.96 0.38
CA ASN A 391 11.36 -13.44 -1.01
C ASN A 391 11.71 -14.94 -1.14
N MET A 392 11.86 -15.65 -0.01
CA MET A 392 12.29 -17.05 0.12
C MET A 392 13.74 -17.33 -0.30
N SER A 393 14.65 -16.36 -0.15
CA SER A 393 16.10 -16.59 -0.30
C SER A 393 16.71 -17.10 1.01
N VAL A 394 17.52 -18.17 0.94
CA VAL A 394 18.26 -18.70 2.10
C VAL A 394 19.63 -18.06 2.22
N ILE A 395 19.96 -17.58 3.41
CA ILE A 395 21.28 -17.10 3.84
C ILE A 395 21.77 -18.04 4.95
N PHE A 396 22.94 -18.65 4.80
CA PHE A 396 23.55 -19.44 5.88
C PHE A 396 24.38 -18.52 6.79
N THR A 397 24.24 -18.67 8.11
CA THR A 397 24.90 -17.80 9.11
C THR A 397 26.37 -18.13 9.36
N GLY A 398 26.84 -19.30 8.95
CA GLY A 398 28.14 -19.85 9.41
C GLY A 398 28.09 -20.48 10.81
N THR A 399 26.90 -20.60 11.41
CA THR A 399 26.74 -21.10 12.78
C THR A 399 25.83 -22.32 12.86
N LYS A 400 25.98 -23.06 13.95
CA LYS A 400 25.09 -24.15 14.35
C LYS A 400 24.87 -24.14 15.85
N THR A 401 23.81 -24.79 16.31
CA THR A 401 23.66 -25.23 17.71
C THR A 401 23.98 -26.72 17.85
N ILE A 402 24.22 -27.15 19.09
CA ILE A 402 24.31 -28.56 19.49
C ILE A 402 23.11 -29.00 20.33
N GLU A 403 22.21 -28.07 20.69
CA GLU A 403 21.03 -28.35 21.50
C GLU A 403 19.92 -28.96 20.64
N LYS A 404 19.71 -30.27 20.78
CA LYS A 404 18.78 -31.04 19.95
C LYS A 404 17.32 -30.69 20.22
N THR A 405 17.00 -30.16 21.41
CA THR A 405 15.62 -29.75 21.77
C THR A 405 15.12 -28.51 21.03
N ILE A 406 15.95 -27.89 20.17
CA ILE A 406 15.58 -26.77 19.30
C ILE A 406 15.90 -27.01 17.81
N PHE A 407 16.29 -28.23 17.41
CA PHE A 407 16.36 -28.59 15.99
C PHE A 407 14.95 -28.57 15.37
N ASN A 408 14.83 -28.30 14.06
CA ASN A 408 13.54 -28.13 13.36
C ASN A 408 12.62 -27.08 14.02
N SER A 409 13.15 -25.86 14.14
CA SER A 409 12.49 -24.71 14.78
C SER A 409 12.55 -23.45 13.93
N LEU A 410 11.61 -22.51 14.15
CA LEU A 410 11.41 -21.31 13.34
C LEU A 410 11.01 -20.10 14.19
N LEU A 411 11.78 -19.01 14.10
CA LEU A 411 11.56 -17.72 14.74
C LEU A 411 11.37 -16.62 13.67
N ASP A 412 10.72 -15.51 14.03
CA ASP A 412 10.65 -14.27 13.22
C ASP A 412 11.41 -13.13 13.89
N GLY A 413 11.93 -12.19 13.09
CA GLY A 413 12.95 -11.24 13.53
C GLY A 413 13.50 -10.34 12.43
N GLU A 414 14.41 -9.46 12.83
CA GLU A 414 15.05 -8.47 11.97
C GLU A 414 16.59 -8.65 12.03
N LEU A 415 17.25 -8.75 10.86
CA LEU A 415 18.71 -8.81 10.79
C LEU A 415 19.30 -7.41 10.61
N ILE A 416 20.00 -6.97 11.64
CA ILE A 416 20.64 -5.66 11.78
C ILE A 416 22.14 -5.85 11.53
N LYS A 417 22.61 -5.46 10.34
CA LYS A 417 24.00 -5.72 9.90
C LYS A 417 25.02 -4.81 10.58
N HIS A 418 24.66 -3.55 10.81
CA HIS A 418 25.55 -2.51 11.33
C HIS A 418 24.93 -1.79 12.53
N ASP A 419 25.77 -1.26 13.40
CA ASP A 419 25.37 -0.32 14.44
C ASP A 419 25.10 1.07 13.83
N LYS A 420 24.58 2.00 14.65
CA LYS A 420 24.29 3.38 14.24
C LYS A 420 25.51 4.20 13.78
N ASN A 421 26.73 3.70 13.98
CA ASN A 421 27.99 4.29 13.52
C ASN A 421 28.53 3.61 12.24
N GLY A 422 27.79 2.66 11.66
CA GLY A 422 28.21 1.88 10.48
C GLY A 422 29.13 0.69 10.78
N LYS A 423 29.43 0.39 12.05
CA LYS A 423 30.27 -0.75 12.44
C LYS A 423 29.48 -2.06 12.31
N PHE A 424 30.06 -3.07 11.68
CA PHE A 424 29.43 -4.39 11.53
C PHE A 424 29.17 -5.08 12.88
N ILE A 425 27.91 -5.46 13.14
CA ILE A 425 27.48 -6.18 14.35
C ILE A 425 26.69 -7.46 14.06
N ASN A 426 26.02 -7.56 12.90
CA ASN A 426 25.32 -8.76 12.41
C ASN A 426 24.43 -9.44 13.47
N LEU A 427 23.57 -8.62 14.09
CA LEU A 427 22.61 -8.99 15.11
C LEU A 427 21.28 -9.43 14.47
N TYR A 428 20.78 -10.60 14.87
CA TYR A 428 19.39 -10.97 14.68
C TYR A 428 18.57 -10.62 15.93
N ALA A 429 17.66 -9.66 15.79
CA ALA A 429 16.71 -9.28 16.83
C ALA A 429 15.39 -10.05 16.61
N ALA A 430 15.19 -11.12 17.40
CA ALA A 430 13.99 -11.93 17.33
C ALA A 430 12.81 -11.25 18.04
N PHE A 431 11.60 -11.36 17.48
CA PHE A 431 10.39 -10.77 18.07
C PHE A 431 9.22 -11.77 18.25
N ASP A 432 9.24 -12.93 17.60
CA ASP A 432 8.24 -13.99 17.83
C ASP A 432 8.83 -15.39 17.51
N VAL A 433 8.16 -16.44 18.00
CA VAL A 433 8.52 -17.85 17.76
C VAL A 433 7.32 -18.62 17.23
N TYR A 434 7.51 -19.38 16.15
CA TYR A 434 6.44 -20.07 15.43
C TYR A 434 6.50 -21.59 15.55
N PHE A 435 7.71 -22.17 15.54
CA PHE A 435 7.90 -23.61 15.71
C PHE A 435 9.06 -23.88 16.66
N ILE A 436 8.89 -24.85 17.56
CA ILE A 436 9.93 -25.36 18.46
C ILE A 436 9.89 -26.88 18.40
N HIS A 437 10.96 -27.49 17.88
CA HIS A 437 11.11 -28.94 17.77
C HIS A 437 9.92 -29.62 17.08
N GLU A 438 9.71 -29.24 15.81
CA GLU A 438 8.64 -29.72 14.90
C GLU A 438 7.21 -29.34 15.31
N LYS A 439 6.97 -29.02 16.59
CA LYS A 439 5.68 -28.51 17.08
C LYS A 439 5.50 -27.04 16.71
N SER A 440 4.33 -26.72 16.13
CA SER A 440 3.87 -25.33 16.06
C SER A 440 3.57 -24.81 17.47
N VAL A 441 3.88 -23.53 17.69
CA VAL A 441 3.48 -22.75 18.87
C VAL A 441 2.71 -21.48 18.46
N ARG A 442 2.33 -21.37 17.18
CA ARG A 442 1.57 -20.24 16.60
C ARG A 442 0.18 -20.08 17.23
N GLU A 443 -0.37 -21.18 17.72
CA GLU A 443 -1.66 -21.33 18.38
C GLU A 443 -1.68 -20.69 19.78
N LEU A 444 -0.51 -20.52 20.41
CA LEU A 444 -0.40 -19.96 21.75
C LEU A 444 -0.54 -18.43 21.72
N PRO A 445 -1.14 -17.81 22.77
CA PRO A 445 -1.06 -16.36 23.00
C PRO A 445 0.40 -15.89 23.15
N PHE A 446 0.65 -14.60 22.92
CA PHE A 446 1.99 -14.03 22.98
C PHE A 446 2.48 -13.85 24.43
N VAL A 447 1.64 -13.26 25.30
CA VAL A 447 1.90 -13.05 26.74
C VAL A 447 0.58 -12.91 27.52
N SER A 448 0.62 -13.03 28.85
CA SER A 448 -0.50 -12.78 29.77
C SER A 448 -0.01 -12.00 30.99
N SER A 449 -0.90 -11.22 31.61
CA SER A 449 -0.67 -10.53 32.87
C SER A 449 -0.50 -11.48 34.06
N ASN A 450 -1.19 -12.63 34.05
CA ASN A 450 -1.16 -13.62 35.13
C ASN A 450 -0.08 -14.69 34.88
N THR A 451 1.17 -14.36 35.17
CA THR A 451 2.34 -15.23 34.92
C THR A 451 2.45 -16.38 35.94
N THR A 452 1.70 -17.47 35.73
CA THR A 452 1.81 -18.71 36.52
C THR A 452 2.37 -19.91 35.75
N ASN A 453 2.24 -19.96 34.42
CA ASN A 453 2.81 -21.05 33.61
C ASN A 453 3.61 -20.56 32.39
N GLU A 454 4.94 -20.64 32.49
CA GLU A 454 5.91 -20.16 31.50
C GLU A 454 6.04 -21.01 30.21
N THR A 455 5.10 -21.92 29.92
CA THR A 455 5.11 -22.75 28.69
C THR A 455 3.86 -22.58 27.82
N GLU A 456 2.91 -21.74 28.23
CA GLU A 456 1.64 -21.50 27.51
C GLU A 456 1.68 -20.26 26.60
N TYR A 457 2.81 -19.53 26.58
CA TYR A 457 2.93 -18.20 25.94
C TYR A 457 4.18 -18.11 25.06
N ARG A 458 4.06 -17.48 23.88
CA ARG A 458 5.16 -17.42 22.89
C ARG A 458 6.35 -16.61 23.38
N LEU A 459 6.16 -15.50 24.09
CA LEU A 459 7.27 -14.64 24.54
C LEU A 459 8.19 -15.30 25.59
N PRO A 460 7.67 -15.93 26.68
CA PRO A 460 8.51 -16.75 27.58
C PRO A 460 9.22 -17.92 26.87
N LEU A 461 8.58 -18.54 25.87
CA LEU A 461 9.20 -19.59 25.06
C LEU A 461 10.34 -19.04 24.19
N LEU A 462 10.18 -17.84 23.61
CA LEU A 462 11.22 -17.15 22.83
C LEU A 462 12.46 -16.83 23.67
N TYR A 463 12.29 -16.29 24.88
CA TYR A 463 13.42 -16.04 25.80
C TYR A 463 14.16 -17.34 26.12
N LYS A 464 13.46 -18.39 26.55
CA LYS A 464 14.04 -19.71 26.84
C LYS A 464 14.74 -20.34 25.64
N PHE A 465 14.20 -20.16 24.43
CA PHE A 465 14.80 -20.65 23.19
C PHE A 465 16.17 -20.02 22.96
N ILE A 466 16.28 -18.71 23.15
CA ILE A 466 17.53 -17.95 22.94
C ILE A 466 18.57 -18.29 24.01
N ASP A 467 18.14 -18.48 25.26
CA ASP A 467 19.01 -18.93 26.36
C ASP A 467 19.66 -20.30 26.09
N VAL A 468 18.98 -21.22 25.39
CA VAL A 468 19.54 -22.54 25.04
C VAL A 468 20.23 -22.57 23.67
N LEU A 469 19.95 -21.58 22.79
CA LEU A 469 20.40 -21.56 21.39
C LEU A 469 21.91 -21.70 21.23
N LYS A 470 22.68 -20.86 21.93
CA LYS A 470 24.16 -20.88 22.02
C LYS A 470 24.87 -21.21 20.69
N PRO A 471 24.79 -20.31 19.69
CA PRO A 471 25.44 -20.53 18.39
C PRO A 471 26.94 -20.75 18.53
N ILE A 472 27.46 -21.79 17.87
CA ILE A 472 28.90 -22.04 17.70
C ILE A 472 29.28 -21.91 16.22
N SER A 473 30.52 -21.50 15.96
CA SER A 473 31.02 -21.32 14.59
C SER A 473 31.28 -22.68 13.94
N ILE A 474 30.92 -22.86 12.66
CA ILE A 474 31.31 -24.09 11.93
C ILE A 474 32.83 -24.21 11.69
N LEU A 475 33.61 -23.18 12.07
CA LEU A 475 35.07 -23.17 11.99
C LEU A 475 35.75 -23.66 13.28
N ASP A 476 35.00 -23.83 14.39
CA ASP A 476 35.54 -24.38 15.63
C ASP A 476 35.92 -25.87 15.47
N SER A 477 36.80 -26.35 16.36
CA SER A 477 37.49 -27.64 16.21
C SER A 477 36.55 -28.85 16.03
N THR A 478 36.68 -29.55 14.90
CA THR A 478 35.98 -30.81 14.66
C THR A 478 36.71 -32.00 15.30
N ALA A 479 36.14 -32.55 16.38
CA ALA A 479 36.61 -33.80 16.98
C ALA A 479 35.59 -34.92 16.68
N ASN A 480 36.05 -35.96 15.96
CA ASN A 480 35.23 -37.07 15.46
C ASN A 480 34.05 -36.63 14.56
N GLY A 481 34.27 -35.60 13.73
CA GLY A 481 33.25 -35.04 12.82
C GLY A 481 32.27 -34.07 13.47
N GLU A 482 32.22 -33.98 14.80
CA GLU A 482 31.43 -32.99 15.53
C GLU A 482 32.26 -31.72 15.79
N VAL A 483 31.76 -30.57 15.32
CA VAL A 483 32.22 -29.24 15.76
C VAL A 483 31.96 -29.09 17.26
N LYS A 484 33.00 -28.80 18.04
CA LYS A 484 32.94 -28.64 19.50
C LYS A 484 33.60 -27.32 19.92
N PRO A 485 33.15 -26.67 21.02
CA PRO A 485 33.77 -25.45 21.52
C PRO A 485 35.27 -25.64 21.77
N SER A 486 36.08 -24.85 21.08
CA SER A 486 37.54 -24.79 21.24
C SER A 486 37.91 -24.09 22.56
N LYS A 487 39.07 -24.42 23.14
CA LYS A 487 39.65 -23.62 24.25
C LYS A 487 39.94 -22.18 23.83
N ASN A 488 40.21 -21.98 22.54
CA ASN A 488 40.29 -20.68 21.90
C ASN A 488 39.08 -20.59 20.95
N MET A 489 37.90 -20.22 21.46
CA MET A 489 36.70 -20.04 20.63
C MET A 489 36.97 -19.05 19.51
N ILE A 490 36.62 -19.40 18.27
CA ILE A 490 36.59 -18.43 17.18
C ILE A 490 35.37 -17.51 17.44
N PRO A 491 35.53 -16.18 17.46
CA PRO A 491 34.42 -15.27 17.74
C PRO A 491 33.23 -15.51 16.80
N CYS A 492 32.06 -15.76 17.38
CA CYS A 492 30.83 -15.92 16.63
C CYS A 492 30.34 -14.55 16.16
N GLU A 493 30.60 -14.20 14.90
CA GLU A 493 30.16 -12.95 14.28
C GLU A 493 28.63 -12.85 14.08
N PHE A 494 27.85 -13.85 14.49
CA PHE A 494 26.39 -13.82 14.41
C PHE A 494 25.79 -13.88 15.81
N LEU A 495 25.13 -12.79 16.20
CA LEU A 495 24.52 -12.62 17.52
C LEU A 495 23.00 -12.74 17.42
N VAL A 496 22.38 -13.40 18.39
CA VAL A 496 20.91 -13.51 18.51
C VAL A 496 20.50 -12.92 19.85
N LYS A 497 19.57 -11.95 19.82
CA LYS A 497 18.90 -11.39 21.01
C LYS A 497 17.39 -11.46 20.78
N SER A 498 16.61 -11.50 21.86
CA SER A 498 15.20 -11.11 21.79
C SER A 498 15.10 -9.59 21.80
N LYS A 499 14.07 -9.02 21.16
CA LYS A 499 13.63 -7.67 21.49
C LYS A 499 13.05 -7.62 22.91
N SER A 500 13.07 -6.43 23.49
CA SER A 500 12.41 -6.11 24.76
C SER A 500 10.96 -5.71 24.49
N PHE A 501 10.03 -6.25 25.26
CA PHE A 501 8.61 -5.95 25.15
C PHE A 501 8.11 -5.29 26.43
N TYR A 502 7.31 -4.25 26.27
CA TYR A 502 6.54 -3.61 27.33
C TYR A 502 5.05 -3.91 27.09
N TYR A 503 4.29 -4.08 28.16
CA TYR A 503 2.86 -4.41 28.08
C TYR A 503 2.15 -3.97 29.35
N GLU A 504 0.82 -3.94 29.26
CA GLU A 504 -0.06 -3.51 30.34
C GLU A 504 0.07 -4.39 31.60
N THR A 505 0.14 -3.74 32.75
CA THR A 505 0.14 -4.35 34.09
C THR A 505 -0.63 -3.44 35.05
N GLU A 506 -0.99 -3.92 36.25
CA GLU A 506 -1.72 -3.15 37.27
C GLU A 506 -1.12 -1.77 37.62
N ASN A 507 0.16 -1.54 37.28
CA ASN A 507 0.88 -0.29 37.56
C ASN A 507 1.47 0.40 36.30
N ASN A 508 1.20 -0.09 35.09
CA ASN A 508 1.70 0.53 33.84
C ASN A 508 0.75 0.35 32.64
N SER A 509 0.50 1.45 31.92
CA SER A 509 -0.22 1.46 30.65
C SER A 509 0.68 1.06 29.47
N ILE A 510 0.07 0.85 28.28
CA ILE A 510 0.81 0.69 27.03
C ILE A 510 1.63 1.93 26.66
N PHE A 511 1.13 3.13 26.99
CA PHE A 511 1.78 4.42 26.71
C PHE A 511 3.07 4.58 27.52
N ASN A 512 3.10 4.14 28.79
CA ASN A 512 4.33 4.08 29.59
C ASN A 512 5.42 3.25 28.89
N GLY A 513 5.04 2.14 28.24
CA GLY A 513 5.94 1.31 27.45
C GLY A 513 6.47 2.03 26.21
N CYS A 514 5.59 2.71 25.48
CA CYS A 514 5.95 3.53 24.31
C CYS A 514 6.91 4.67 24.69
N SER A 515 6.58 5.43 25.73
CA SER A 515 7.41 6.48 26.32
C SER A 515 8.79 5.95 26.71
N LYS A 516 8.87 4.76 27.35
CA LYS A 516 10.16 4.19 27.73
C LYS A 516 11.01 3.77 26.53
N ILE A 517 10.39 3.26 25.45
CA ILE A 517 11.10 2.97 24.19
C ILE A 517 11.61 4.27 23.56
N LEU A 518 10.77 5.30 23.43
CA LEU A 518 11.14 6.58 22.80
C LEU A 518 12.22 7.33 23.59
N SER A 519 12.16 7.33 24.92
CA SER A 519 13.27 7.76 25.79
C SER A 519 14.55 6.99 25.47
N ASN A 520 14.51 5.66 25.45
CA ASN A 520 15.68 4.84 25.13
C ASN A 520 16.27 5.10 23.72
N VAL A 521 15.44 5.54 22.76
CA VAL A 521 15.90 5.98 21.43
C VAL A 521 16.64 7.33 21.53
N ASN A 522 16.02 8.33 22.15
CA ASN A 522 16.57 9.68 22.32
C ASN A 522 17.85 9.69 23.18
N ASP A 523 17.87 8.89 24.25
CA ASP A 523 19.03 8.64 25.12
C ASP A 523 20.13 7.82 24.42
N GLY A 524 19.88 7.30 23.22
CA GLY A 524 20.84 6.53 22.44
C GLY A 524 21.19 5.16 23.04
N VAL A 525 20.29 4.54 23.79
CA VAL A 525 20.49 3.23 24.45
C VAL A 525 20.57 2.09 23.42
N PHE A 526 19.81 2.18 22.33
CA PHE A 526 19.88 1.19 21.25
C PHE A 526 21.20 1.28 20.49
N GLU A 527 21.80 0.13 20.17
CA GLU A 527 23.03 0.04 19.35
C GLU A 527 22.77 0.31 17.86
N TYR A 528 21.50 0.30 17.43
CA TYR A 528 21.05 0.45 16.05
C TYR A 528 19.98 1.54 15.89
N ASN A 529 19.69 1.91 14.63
CA ASN A 529 18.65 2.87 14.28
C ASN A 529 17.26 2.25 14.40
N THR A 530 16.29 3.06 14.83
CA THR A 530 14.87 2.71 14.95
C THR A 530 14.02 3.76 14.23
N ASP A 531 12.87 3.36 13.69
CA ASP A 531 12.00 4.21 12.85
C ASP A 531 10.52 4.16 13.27
N GLY A 532 10.24 3.74 14.52
CA GLY A 532 8.90 3.69 15.09
C GLY A 532 8.72 2.60 16.16
N LEU A 533 7.47 2.15 16.30
CA LEU A 533 7.03 1.16 17.29
C LEU A 533 6.25 0.02 16.61
N ILE A 534 6.35 -1.20 17.14
CA ILE A 534 5.54 -2.35 16.75
C ILE A 534 4.63 -2.75 17.91
N PHE A 535 3.34 -2.93 17.61
CA PHE A 535 2.31 -3.40 18.52
C PHE A 535 1.88 -4.83 18.15
N THR A 536 2.06 -5.75 19.08
CA THR A 536 1.69 -7.17 18.94
C THR A 536 0.64 -7.53 19.99
N PRO A 537 -0.50 -8.11 19.61
CA PRO A 537 -1.61 -8.38 20.52
C PRO A 537 -1.24 -9.53 21.48
N SER A 538 -1.44 -9.32 22.78
CA SER A 538 -0.97 -10.23 23.84
C SER A 538 -1.67 -11.59 23.80
N LEU A 539 -3.00 -11.61 23.60
CA LEU A 539 -3.84 -12.80 23.75
C LEU A 539 -4.17 -13.54 22.43
N LEU A 540 -3.67 -13.08 21.28
CA LEU A 540 -4.02 -13.63 19.97
C LEU A 540 -2.97 -14.61 19.40
N PRO A 541 -3.40 -15.69 18.73
CA PRO A 541 -2.52 -16.60 18.00
C PRO A 541 -1.96 -15.91 16.75
N VAL A 542 -0.79 -16.34 16.27
CA VAL A 542 -0.02 -15.67 15.19
C VAL A 542 -0.87 -15.46 13.93
N GLY A 543 -1.20 -14.22 13.61
CA GLY A 543 -2.00 -13.86 12.43
C GLY A 543 -3.49 -14.21 12.53
N GLY A 544 -4.00 -14.56 13.72
CA GLY A 544 -5.41 -14.85 13.97
C GLY A 544 -6.14 -13.71 14.70
N ASN A 545 -7.46 -13.63 14.50
CA ASN A 545 -8.30 -12.54 14.98
C ASN A 545 -9.23 -12.93 16.15
N THR A 546 -8.96 -14.05 16.84
CA THR A 546 -9.83 -14.57 17.90
C THR A 546 -9.00 -15.17 19.03
N ILE A 547 -9.31 -14.80 20.28
CA ILE A 547 -8.64 -15.34 21.48
C ILE A 547 -8.92 -16.84 21.58
N GLY A 548 -7.87 -17.66 21.76
CA GLY A 548 -7.97 -19.12 21.71
C GLY A 548 -8.38 -19.70 20.34
N GLY A 549 -8.40 -18.87 19.30
CA GLY A 549 -8.75 -19.28 17.94
C GLY A 549 -7.62 -20.01 17.21
N LYS A 550 -7.84 -20.28 15.92
CA LYS A 550 -6.76 -20.80 15.05
C LYS A 550 -5.82 -19.66 14.64
N PRO A 551 -4.51 -19.92 14.48
CA PRO A 551 -3.59 -18.94 13.90
C PRO A 551 -3.94 -18.66 12.43
N GLY A 552 -3.39 -17.56 11.92
CA GLY A 552 -3.54 -17.13 10.54
C GLY A 552 -2.97 -18.12 9.51
N PRO A 553 -3.24 -17.89 8.22
CA PRO A 553 -2.83 -18.79 7.14
C PRO A 553 -1.31 -18.95 7.11
N ILE A 554 -0.85 -20.13 6.70
CA ILE A 554 0.57 -20.46 6.45
C ILE A 554 1.08 -19.85 5.12
N THR A 555 0.65 -18.63 4.80
CA THR A 555 1.01 -17.86 3.62
C THR A 555 1.09 -16.37 3.96
N LYS A 556 1.85 -15.62 3.16
CA LYS A 556 2.17 -14.20 3.37
C LYS A 556 0.90 -13.36 3.43
N SER A 557 0.57 -12.93 4.64
CA SER A 557 -0.70 -12.31 5.02
C SER A 557 -0.46 -11.00 5.79
N THR A 558 -1.54 -10.26 6.05
CA THR A 558 -1.55 -9.09 6.92
C THR A 558 -2.38 -9.43 8.16
N TRP A 559 -1.94 -9.04 9.35
CA TRP A 559 -2.64 -9.30 10.60
C TRP A 559 -3.37 -8.02 11.02
N GLU A 560 -4.70 -8.07 11.01
CA GLU A 560 -5.56 -6.91 11.24
C GLU A 560 -5.44 -6.36 12.67
N SER A 561 -5.06 -7.21 13.62
CA SER A 561 -4.79 -6.85 15.02
C SER A 561 -3.30 -6.68 15.35
N SER A 562 -2.41 -6.46 14.38
CA SER A 562 -1.01 -6.07 14.65
C SER A 562 -0.71 -4.76 13.93
N PHE A 563 -0.18 -3.80 14.69
CA PHE A 563 0.07 -2.46 14.20
C PHE A 563 1.56 -2.11 14.20
N LYS A 564 1.93 -1.19 13.31
CA LYS A 564 3.17 -0.43 13.35
C LYS A 564 2.79 1.05 13.45
N TRP A 565 3.47 1.79 14.31
CA TRP A 565 3.43 3.25 14.32
C TRP A 565 4.78 3.77 13.86
N LYS A 566 4.76 4.95 13.23
CA LYS A 566 5.94 5.72 12.85
C LYS A 566 5.67 7.21 13.12
N PRO A 567 6.70 7.98 13.51
CA PRO A 567 6.69 9.43 13.38
C PRO A 567 6.29 9.85 11.96
N ALA A 568 5.53 10.94 11.83
CA ALA A 568 4.90 11.35 10.57
C ALA A 568 5.91 11.52 9.41
N GLU A 569 7.11 12.01 9.71
CA GLU A 569 8.22 12.22 8.78
C GLU A 569 8.79 10.94 8.16
N PHE A 570 8.60 9.78 8.80
CA PHE A 570 9.08 8.47 8.29
C PHE A 570 8.00 7.66 7.55
N ASN A 571 6.83 8.26 7.30
CA ASN A 571 5.78 7.65 6.46
C ASN A 571 6.09 7.87 4.97
N THR A 572 6.27 6.76 4.26
CA THR A 572 6.58 6.73 2.82
C THR A 572 5.51 6.00 2.01
N ILE A 573 5.45 6.28 0.71
CA ILE A 573 4.67 5.50 -0.27
C ILE A 573 5.56 5.16 -1.47
N ASP A 574 5.59 3.89 -1.83
CA ASP A 574 6.22 3.40 -3.05
C ASP A 574 5.28 3.61 -4.24
N PHE A 575 5.67 4.45 -5.20
CA PHE A 575 4.90 4.71 -6.42
C PHE A 575 5.64 4.17 -7.65
N LEU A 576 4.89 3.62 -8.61
CA LEU A 576 5.37 3.46 -9.98
C LEU A 576 5.34 4.84 -10.67
N VAL A 577 6.50 5.31 -11.14
CA VAL A 577 6.62 6.66 -11.72
C VAL A 577 6.49 6.65 -13.25
N ASN A 578 5.73 7.61 -13.78
CA ASN A 578 5.63 7.88 -15.21
C ASN A 578 5.90 9.37 -15.47
N VAL A 579 6.73 9.71 -16.46
CA VAL A 579 6.95 11.11 -16.84
C VAL A 579 5.76 11.64 -17.64
N LYS A 580 5.25 12.82 -17.26
CA LYS A 580 4.20 13.54 -17.96
C LYS A 580 4.67 13.92 -19.37
N LYS A 581 3.77 13.81 -20.36
CA LYS A 581 4.10 14.01 -21.78
C LYS A 581 3.37 15.19 -22.37
N ASN A 582 4.08 15.92 -23.23
CA ASN A 582 3.54 17.02 -24.02
C ASN A 582 2.64 16.53 -25.17
N LYS A 583 2.00 17.47 -25.88
CA LYS A 583 1.09 17.20 -27.02
C LYS A 583 1.73 16.44 -28.20
N MET A 584 3.05 16.29 -28.24
CA MET A 584 3.81 15.52 -29.24
C MET A 584 4.26 14.14 -28.73
N GLY A 585 3.83 13.72 -27.54
CA GLY A 585 4.17 12.41 -26.95
C GLY A 585 5.58 12.29 -26.39
N LYS A 586 6.35 13.39 -26.35
CA LYS A 586 7.65 13.47 -25.68
C LYS A 586 7.49 13.94 -24.23
N ASP A 587 8.46 13.61 -23.39
CA ASP A 587 8.59 14.09 -22.02
C ASP A 587 8.41 15.62 -21.94
N GLU A 588 7.67 16.07 -20.93
CA GLU A 588 7.47 17.49 -20.63
C GLU A 588 8.54 17.97 -19.64
N ILE A 589 9.46 18.81 -20.13
CA ILE A 589 10.44 19.54 -19.31
C ILE A 589 9.91 20.97 -19.15
N GLN A 590 9.92 21.47 -17.92
CA GLN A 590 9.50 22.82 -17.55
C GLN A 590 10.68 23.60 -16.93
N HIS A 591 10.65 24.92 -17.01
CA HIS A 591 11.76 25.81 -16.62
C HIS A 591 11.33 26.78 -15.51
N ILE A 592 12.20 26.98 -14.52
CA ILE A 592 12.03 27.97 -13.45
C ILE A 592 12.96 29.15 -13.73
N PHE A 593 12.37 30.33 -13.93
CA PHE A 593 13.10 31.58 -14.12
C PHE A 593 13.22 32.33 -12.79
N ASN A 594 14.40 32.34 -12.19
CA ASN A 594 14.66 33.09 -10.95
C ASN A 594 14.79 34.60 -11.26
N SER A 595 13.72 35.35 -11.06
CA SER A 595 13.70 36.81 -11.18
C SER A 595 14.39 37.48 -9.97
N GLY A 596 15.67 37.86 -10.09
CA GLY A 596 16.34 38.65 -9.04
C GLY A 596 17.87 38.71 -9.00
N TYR A 597 18.61 38.26 -10.02
CA TYR A 597 20.10 38.30 -10.01
C TYR A 597 20.70 39.03 -11.23
N ASN A 598 21.86 39.66 -11.01
CA ASN A 598 22.52 40.56 -11.96
C ASN A 598 22.88 39.89 -13.29
N ALA A 599 22.76 40.67 -14.38
CA ALA A 599 23.02 40.26 -15.78
C ALA A 599 24.52 40.04 -16.14
N GLN A 600 25.34 39.63 -15.17
CA GLN A 600 26.76 39.31 -15.34
C GLN A 600 27.12 37.87 -14.95
N VAL A 601 26.16 37.08 -14.46
CA VAL A 601 26.33 35.63 -14.18
C VAL A 601 25.56 34.83 -15.22
N VAL A 602 26.17 33.74 -15.71
CA VAL A 602 25.55 32.83 -16.69
C VAL A 602 24.27 32.22 -16.11
N GLN A 603 23.23 32.10 -16.94
CA GLN A 603 21.91 31.65 -16.49
C GLN A 603 21.90 30.16 -16.10
N ASN A 604 21.87 29.87 -14.80
CA ASN A 604 21.39 28.59 -14.30
C ASN A 604 19.86 28.51 -14.46
N ILE A 605 19.40 28.10 -15.64
CA ILE A 605 17.98 27.83 -15.89
C ILE A 605 17.63 26.50 -15.21
N ASN A 606 17.05 26.57 -14.02
CA ASN A 606 16.57 25.41 -13.28
C ASN A 606 15.47 24.70 -14.09
N GLN A 607 15.62 23.39 -14.32
CA GLN A 607 14.67 22.58 -15.12
C GLN A 607 14.09 21.43 -14.29
N TYR A 608 12.84 21.06 -14.56
CA TYR A 608 12.18 19.94 -13.89
C TYR A 608 11.28 19.14 -14.83
N LYS A 609 10.98 17.89 -14.44
CA LYS A 609 9.92 17.06 -15.04
C LYS A 609 8.77 16.93 -14.06
N THR A 610 7.54 16.84 -14.56
CA THR A 610 6.38 16.38 -13.76
C THR A 610 6.20 14.88 -13.94
N LEU A 611 5.99 14.18 -12.83
CA LEU A 611 5.70 12.76 -12.74
C LEU A 611 4.22 12.52 -12.42
N ILE A 612 3.71 11.39 -12.90
CA ILE A 612 2.39 10.83 -12.61
C ILE A 612 2.63 9.58 -11.75
N LEU A 613 2.27 9.68 -10.47
CA LEU A 613 2.49 8.67 -9.44
C LEU A 613 1.37 7.63 -9.47
N HIS A 614 1.71 6.36 -9.67
CA HIS A 614 0.76 5.25 -9.77
C HIS A 614 0.89 4.27 -8.61
N CYS A 615 -0.25 3.76 -8.14
CA CYS A 615 -0.35 2.63 -7.21
C CYS A 615 -0.93 1.40 -7.90
N GLY A 616 -0.66 0.22 -7.34
CA GLY A 616 -1.24 -1.04 -7.80
C GLY A 616 -2.68 -1.22 -7.33
N TYR A 617 -3.60 -1.46 -8.27
CA TYR A 617 -5.04 -1.44 -8.01
C TYR A 617 -5.78 -2.64 -8.63
N SER A 618 -6.76 -3.19 -7.91
CA SER A 618 -7.71 -4.20 -8.40
C SER A 618 -9.10 -3.94 -7.81
N GLU A 619 -10.10 -3.86 -8.67
CA GLU A 619 -11.51 -3.57 -8.33
C GLU A 619 -12.16 -4.65 -7.45
N ARG A 620 -11.64 -5.88 -7.46
CA ARG A 620 -12.09 -6.95 -6.55
C ARG A 620 -11.63 -6.71 -5.09
N LYS A 621 -10.56 -5.91 -4.87
CA LYS A 621 -9.93 -5.72 -3.55
C LYS A 621 -10.03 -4.30 -3.00
N HIS A 622 -10.01 -3.27 -3.84
CA HIS A 622 -9.83 -1.87 -3.42
C HIS A 622 -11.07 -0.98 -3.62
N GLY A 623 -12.26 -1.58 -3.77
CA GLY A 623 -13.49 -0.84 -4.06
C GLY A 623 -13.54 -0.33 -5.51
N PHE A 624 -14.31 0.74 -5.74
CA PHE A 624 -14.44 1.43 -7.02
C PHE A 624 -13.70 2.76 -6.98
N LEU A 625 -12.89 3.06 -8.01
CA LEU A 625 -12.12 4.31 -8.08
C LEU A 625 -13.03 5.56 -8.16
N ASN A 626 -14.14 5.50 -8.90
CA ASN A 626 -15.14 6.56 -8.93
C ASN A 626 -16.56 6.01 -9.20
N PRO A 627 -17.21 5.40 -8.19
CA PRO A 627 -18.48 4.68 -8.37
C PRO A 627 -19.61 5.59 -8.86
N CYS A 628 -19.66 6.85 -8.42
CA CYS A 628 -20.68 7.77 -8.89
C CYS A 628 -20.46 8.12 -10.37
N GLN A 629 -19.22 8.34 -10.83
CA GLN A 629 -18.96 8.56 -12.26
C GLN A 629 -19.36 7.36 -13.12
N ASN A 630 -19.09 6.12 -12.70
CA ASN A 630 -19.54 4.93 -13.44
C ASN A 630 -21.08 4.85 -13.59
N ILE A 631 -21.85 5.40 -12.64
CA ILE A 631 -23.32 5.52 -12.78
C ILE A 631 -23.69 6.63 -13.78
N LEU A 632 -23.04 7.80 -13.69
CA LEU A 632 -23.29 8.93 -14.59
C LEU A 632 -22.99 8.58 -16.06
N ASP A 633 -21.98 7.74 -16.31
CA ASP A 633 -21.59 7.27 -17.65
C ASP A 633 -22.29 5.97 -18.09
N ASP A 634 -23.15 5.37 -17.25
CA ASP A 634 -23.79 4.05 -17.49
C ASP A 634 -22.75 2.96 -17.83
N ASP A 635 -21.55 3.06 -17.22
CA ASP A 635 -20.39 2.18 -17.34
C ASP A 635 -20.40 1.13 -16.21
N ILE A 636 -21.47 0.33 -16.19
CA ILE A 636 -21.70 -0.70 -15.15
C ILE A 636 -21.23 -2.05 -15.71
N VAL A 637 -19.92 -2.27 -15.69
CA VAL A 637 -19.26 -3.45 -16.26
C VAL A 637 -19.80 -4.77 -15.65
N ASN A 638 -20.36 -5.61 -16.52
CA ASN A 638 -20.95 -6.90 -16.17
C ASN A 638 -19.88 -8.03 -16.12
N PHE A 639 -19.21 -8.16 -14.99
CA PHE A 639 -18.10 -9.11 -14.75
C PHE A 639 -18.47 -10.63 -14.78
N LYS A 640 -19.59 -11.05 -15.36
CA LYS A 640 -20.00 -12.47 -15.46
C LYS A 640 -19.13 -13.32 -16.40
N THR A 641 -18.16 -12.72 -17.10
CA THR A 641 -17.26 -13.39 -18.05
C THR A 641 -15.79 -13.00 -17.87
N MET A 642 -15.35 -12.70 -16.64
CA MET A 642 -13.95 -12.41 -16.32
C MET A 642 -13.47 -13.15 -15.06
N ASP A 643 -13.26 -14.45 -15.22
CA ASP A 643 -12.23 -15.19 -14.47
C ASP A 643 -10.90 -15.06 -15.23
N ASP A 644 -10.33 -13.86 -15.16
CA ASP A 644 -9.01 -13.52 -15.67
C ASP A 644 -8.22 -12.87 -14.52
N ASP A 645 -7.10 -13.49 -14.14
CA ASP A 645 -6.24 -13.06 -13.03
C ASP A 645 -5.59 -11.68 -13.25
N ASN A 646 -5.76 -11.08 -14.43
CA ASN A 646 -5.15 -9.83 -14.85
C ASN A 646 -5.72 -8.53 -14.24
N THR A 647 -6.70 -8.58 -13.34
CA THR A 647 -7.36 -7.36 -12.79
C THR A 647 -6.45 -6.38 -12.03
N TYR A 648 -5.22 -6.78 -11.69
CA TYR A 648 -4.24 -5.88 -11.06
C TYR A 648 -3.56 -5.00 -12.13
N LYS A 649 -3.78 -3.69 -12.04
CA LYS A 649 -3.31 -2.65 -12.97
C LYS A 649 -2.72 -1.46 -12.19
N PRO A 650 -1.76 -0.71 -12.76
CA PRO A 650 -1.35 0.57 -12.19
C PRO A 650 -2.44 1.62 -12.48
N VAL A 651 -2.73 2.49 -11.51
CA VAL A 651 -3.63 3.65 -11.68
C VAL A 651 -3.03 4.86 -10.94
N PRO A 652 -3.25 6.11 -11.39
CA PRO A 652 -2.82 7.30 -10.66
C PRO A 652 -3.45 7.36 -9.26
N PHE A 653 -2.71 7.90 -8.29
CA PHE A 653 -3.11 7.90 -6.89
C PHE A 653 -4.02 9.10 -6.52
N TYR A 654 -5.33 8.83 -6.40
CA TYR A 654 -6.32 9.78 -5.89
C TYR A 654 -6.74 9.36 -4.46
N PRO A 655 -6.14 9.91 -3.41
CA PRO A 655 -6.46 9.56 -2.03
C PRO A 655 -7.94 9.81 -1.71
N SER A 656 -8.51 8.99 -0.82
CA SER A 656 -9.90 9.16 -0.39
C SER A 656 -10.07 10.22 0.69
N ASP A 657 -9.13 10.27 1.64
CA ASP A 657 -9.21 11.11 2.84
C ASP A 657 -7.80 11.48 3.36
N PRO A 658 -7.44 12.78 3.46
CA PRO A 658 -8.14 13.88 2.81
C PRO A 658 -8.11 13.70 1.28
N TYR A 659 -9.19 14.07 0.60
CA TYR A 659 -9.26 13.99 -0.86
C TYR A 659 -8.42 15.10 -1.52
N ASP A 660 -7.49 14.70 -2.39
CA ASP A 660 -6.66 15.59 -3.19
C ASP A 660 -6.61 15.07 -4.63
N GLU A 661 -7.09 15.87 -5.58
CA GLU A 661 -7.08 15.52 -7.01
C GLU A 661 -5.66 15.55 -7.62
N ASN A 662 -4.74 16.34 -7.05
CA ASN A 662 -3.38 16.59 -7.55
C ASN A 662 -2.31 15.77 -6.82
N ALA A 663 -2.66 15.02 -5.76
CA ALA A 663 -1.75 14.11 -5.04
C ALA A 663 -1.09 13.04 -5.91
N HIS A 664 -1.60 12.78 -7.12
CA HIS A 664 -0.96 11.91 -8.11
C HIS A 664 0.20 12.58 -8.89
N LEU A 665 0.50 13.86 -8.64
CA LEU A 665 1.51 14.64 -9.36
C LEU A 665 2.72 14.98 -8.47
N CYS A 666 3.92 14.87 -9.04
CA CYS A 666 5.17 15.22 -8.37
C CYS A 666 6.13 15.88 -9.36
N ASN A 667 6.65 17.06 -9.05
CA ASN A 667 7.70 17.72 -9.79
C ASN A 667 9.06 17.29 -9.24
N VAL A 668 10.00 16.94 -10.13
CA VAL A 668 11.36 16.54 -9.77
C VAL A 668 12.35 17.41 -10.53
N MET A 669 13.20 18.11 -9.77
CA MET A 669 14.31 18.88 -10.33
C MET A 669 15.26 17.98 -11.10
N LEU A 670 15.66 18.42 -12.29
CA LEU A 670 16.72 17.78 -13.07
C LEU A 670 18.08 18.30 -12.58
N VAL A 671 18.97 17.37 -12.29
CA VAL A 671 20.38 17.66 -11.99
C VAL A 671 21.17 17.50 -13.29
N GLU A 672 22.11 18.42 -13.56
CA GLU A 672 23.09 18.22 -14.63
C GLU A 672 24.24 17.33 -14.14
N ASP A 673 24.45 16.22 -14.83
CA ASP A 673 25.58 15.31 -14.64
C ASP A 673 26.20 15.06 -16.03
N LYS A 674 27.45 15.48 -16.23
CA LYS A 674 28.22 15.31 -17.49
C LYS A 674 27.44 15.74 -18.74
N SER A 675 26.77 16.89 -18.64
CA SER A 675 25.92 17.47 -19.69
C SER A 675 24.72 16.62 -20.12
N GLN A 676 24.19 15.82 -19.20
CA GLN A 676 22.85 15.23 -19.27
C GLN A 676 22.01 15.68 -18.07
N LEU A 677 20.72 15.92 -18.32
CA LEU A 677 19.75 16.33 -17.31
C LEU A 677 18.97 15.10 -16.83
N ILE A 678 19.14 14.74 -15.56
CA ILE A 678 18.66 13.46 -14.99
C ILE A 678 17.92 13.66 -13.67
N MET A 679 17.03 12.71 -13.36
CA MET A 679 16.28 12.68 -12.09
C MET A 679 17.07 11.87 -11.05
N LYS A 680 17.14 12.40 -9.83
CA LYS A 680 17.91 11.82 -8.72
C LYS A 680 17.10 11.87 -7.42
N THR A 681 17.22 10.87 -6.57
CA THR A 681 16.56 10.81 -5.26
C THR A 681 17.43 11.46 -4.17
N GLU A 682 16.88 11.67 -2.97
CA GLU A 682 17.64 12.18 -1.81
C GLU A 682 18.78 11.24 -1.37
N GLU A 683 18.56 9.91 -1.34
CA GLU A 683 19.63 8.92 -1.11
C GLU A 683 20.65 8.85 -2.28
N GLY A 684 20.41 9.57 -3.37
CA GLY A 684 21.33 9.71 -4.50
C GLY A 684 21.15 8.69 -5.63
N ASP A 685 20.09 7.89 -5.61
CA ASP A 685 19.76 6.99 -6.72
C ASP A 685 19.38 7.77 -7.99
N TYR A 686 19.83 7.31 -9.14
CA TYR A 686 19.35 7.77 -10.44
C TYR A 686 18.11 6.99 -10.87
N PHE A 687 17.10 7.67 -11.39
CA PHE A 687 15.86 7.00 -11.81
C PHE A 687 15.22 7.59 -13.07
N ASP A 688 14.33 6.80 -13.69
CA ASP A 688 13.54 7.19 -14.86
C ASP A 688 12.10 6.64 -14.72
N LYS A 689 11.26 6.87 -15.72
CA LYS A 689 9.93 6.24 -15.88
C LYS A 689 9.99 4.71 -15.77
N ASP A 690 8.84 4.10 -15.52
CA ASP A 690 8.65 2.64 -15.39
C ASP A 690 9.40 2.01 -14.18
N MET A 691 10.04 2.82 -13.33
CA MET A 691 10.65 2.41 -12.06
C MET A 691 9.69 2.60 -10.88
N ILE A 692 9.93 1.86 -9.79
CA ILE A 692 9.23 2.04 -8.52
C ILE A 692 10.16 2.79 -7.56
N VAL A 693 9.69 3.93 -7.04
CA VAL A 693 10.47 4.86 -6.21
C VAL A 693 9.70 5.07 -4.90
N GLU A 694 10.43 5.10 -3.78
CA GLU A 694 9.89 5.38 -2.46
C GLU A 694 9.87 6.89 -2.23
N PHE A 695 8.72 7.46 -1.89
CA PHE A 695 8.55 8.90 -1.66
C PHE A 695 8.11 9.20 -0.22
N LYS A 696 8.64 10.28 0.37
CA LYS A 696 8.10 10.95 1.58
C LYS A 696 7.22 12.13 1.18
N TYR A 697 6.36 12.62 2.09
CA TYR A 697 5.52 13.81 1.85
C TYR A 697 5.88 14.95 2.82
N VAL A 698 6.11 16.14 2.27
CA VAL A 698 6.49 17.36 3.01
C VAL A 698 5.39 18.39 2.79
N LYS A 699 4.62 18.73 3.83
CA LYS A 699 3.42 19.59 3.74
C LYS A 699 3.77 21.05 3.45
N GLU A 700 4.97 21.45 3.85
CA GLU A 700 5.53 22.80 3.81
C GLU A 700 6.00 23.20 2.40
N ASN A 701 6.17 22.21 1.51
CA ASN A 701 6.54 22.44 0.12
C ASN A 701 5.35 22.94 -0.70
N LYS A 702 5.65 23.72 -1.74
CA LYS A 702 4.67 24.18 -2.73
C LYS A 702 3.97 23.00 -3.42
N ASP A 703 2.76 23.25 -3.92
CA ASP A 703 1.95 22.26 -4.62
C ASP A 703 2.71 21.66 -5.82
N GLY A 704 2.54 20.35 -6.01
CA GLY A 704 3.37 19.53 -6.92
C GLY A 704 4.78 19.22 -6.41
N TRP A 705 5.32 19.93 -5.40
CA TRP A 705 6.65 19.68 -4.81
C TRP A 705 6.61 19.00 -3.44
N ARG A 706 5.42 18.66 -2.92
CA ARG A 706 5.24 17.98 -1.62
C ARG A 706 5.78 16.54 -1.62
N TRP A 707 5.80 15.86 -2.77
CA TRP A 707 6.35 14.51 -2.90
C TRP A 707 7.88 14.51 -3.07
N VAL A 708 8.55 14.07 -2.00
CA VAL A 708 9.98 13.78 -1.76
C VAL A 708 10.56 12.46 -2.33
N PRO A 709 11.11 12.30 -3.55
CA PRO A 709 11.73 11.03 -3.97
C PRO A 709 12.95 10.66 -3.09
N LEU A 710 12.83 9.61 -2.27
CA LEU A 710 13.83 9.18 -1.29
C LEU A 710 14.86 8.22 -1.91
N ARG A 711 14.40 7.11 -2.51
CA ARG A 711 15.25 6.05 -3.11
C ARG A 711 14.53 5.17 -4.13
N VAL A 712 15.28 4.42 -4.92
CA VAL A 712 14.73 3.47 -5.91
C VAL A 712 14.52 2.08 -5.30
N ARG A 713 13.31 1.55 -5.49
CA ARG A 713 12.96 0.17 -5.11
C ARG A 713 13.39 -0.79 -6.21
N TYR A 714 14.71 -1.03 -6.31
CA TYR A 714 15.28 -1.96 -7.29
C TYR A 714 14.70 -3.38 -7.16
N ASP A 715 14.35 -3.80 -5.94
CA ASP A 715 13.66 -5.05 -5.63
C ASP A 715 12.32 -5.17 -6.38
N LYS A 716 11.47 -4.15 -6.26
CA LYS A 716 10.13 -4.10 -6.87
C LYS A 716 10.20 -3.83 -8.37
N THR A 717 11.13 -2.98 -8.79
CA THR A 717 11.37 -2.62 -10.19
C THR A 717 11.85 -3.83 -11.00
N ALA A 718 12.72 -4.68 -10.42
CA ALA A 718 13.14 -5.92 -11.07
C ALA A 718 12.02 -6.98 -11.17
N GLU A 719 11.12 -7.09 -10.18
CA GLU A 719 9.92 -7.95 -10.28
C GLU A 719 9.02 -7.53 -11.46
N LEU A 720 8.79 -6.23 -11.61
CA LEU A 720 7.95 -5.62 -12.65
C LEU A 720 8.56 -5.79 -14.04
N LEU A 721 9.75 -5.23 -14.29
CA LEU A 721 10.38 -5.23 -15.60
C LEU A 721 10.71 -6.65 -16.08
N GLY A 722 11.10 -7.55 -15.16
CA GLY A 722 11.33 -8.95 -15.46
C GLY A 722 10.07 -9.76 -15.82
N ASN A 723 8.87 -9.15 -15.73
CA ASN A 723 7.57 -9.82 -15.84
C ASN A 723 7.42 -11.03 -14.90
N ILE A 724 8.13 -11.01 -13.77
CA ILE A 724 8.10 -12.08 -12.75
C ILE A 724 6.79 -11.95 -11.94
N LYS A 725 6.36 -10.72 -11.68
CA LYS A 725 5.15 -10.40 -10.93
C LYS A 725 4.69 -8.99 -11.28
N LYS A 726 3.36 -8.81 -11.39
CA LYS A 726 2.75 -7.48 -11.51
C LYS A 726 2.87 -6.73 -10.18
N ASN A 727 3.97 -6.01 -10.01
CA ASN A 727 4.27 -5.14 -8.87
C ASN A 727 4.26 -3.68 -9.38
N TYR A 728 3.54 -2.79 -8.71
CA TYR A 728 3.34 -1.40 -9.15
C TYR A 728 3.49 -0.42 -7.97
N GLY A 729 4.40 -0.70 -7.04
CA GLY A 729 4.53 0.02 -5.78
C GLY A 729 3.55 -0.47 -4.72
N ASN A 730 3.08 0.41 -3.84
CA ASN A 730 2.05 0.09 -2.86
C ASN A 730 0.73 -0.32 -3.53
N ALA A 731 0.01 -1.22 -2.86
CA ALA A 731 -1.40 -1.46 -3.18
C ALA A 731 -2.22 -0.24 -2.74
N TYR A 732 -3.21 0.16 -3.55
CA TYR A 732 -3.96 1.42 -3.39
C TYR A 732 -4.48 1.68 -1.96
N HIS A 733 -5.03 0.66 -1.30
CA HIS A 733 -5.51 0.80 0.08
C HIS A 733 -4.38 1.08 1.08
N VAL A 734 -3.19 0.49 0.90
CA VAL A 734 -2.02 0.78 1.74
C VAL A 734 -1.52 2.21 1.51
N ALA A 735 -1.60 2.70 0.27
CA ALA A 735 -1.28 4.09 -0.05
C ALA A 735 -2.29 5.07 0.58
N ASN A 736 -3.60 4.78 0.53
CA ASN A 736 -4.62 5.56 1.25
C ASN A 736 -4.36 5.57 2.77
N ASN A 737 -4.10 4.42 3.39
CA ASN A 737 -3.84 4.35 4.83
C ASN A 737 -2.59 5.13 5.23
N ASN A 738 -1.50 5.05 4.47
CA ASN A 738 -0.30 5.85 4.72
C ASN A 738 -0.56 7.35 4.49
N TRP A 739 -1.35 7.72 3.47
CA TRP A 739 -1.74 9.11 3.21
C TRP A 739 -2.60 9.71 4.32
N HIS A 740 -3.55 8.92 4.86
CA HIS A 740 -4.32 9.30 6.03
C HIS A 740 -3.39 9.53 7.23
N SER A 741 -2.48 8.60 7.55
CA SER A 741 -1.50 8.77 8.64
C SER A 741 -0.49 9.92 8.42
N ILE A 742 -0.27 10.39 7.19
CA ILE A 742 0.51 11.59 6.89
C ILE A 742 -0.29 12.86 7.22
N HIS A 743 -1.60 12.87 6.95
CA HIS A 743 -2.44 14.05 7.16
C HIS A 743 -2.94 14.15 8.61
N ASN A 744 -3.37 13.03 9.18
CA ASN A 744 -3.92 12.85 10.52
C ASN A 744 -2.96 11.98 11.38
N PRO A 745 -1.73 12.45 11.67
CA PRO A 745 -0.73 11.65 12.37
C PRO A 745 -1.04 11.50 13.86
N ILE A 746 -0.77 10.30 14.40
CA ILE A 746 -0.58 10.11 15.84
C ILE A 746 0.80 10.67 16.20
N THR A 747 0.86 11.65 17.09
CA THR A 747 2.13 12.30 17.49
C THR A 747 2.90 11.48 18.52
N ASP A 748 4.20 11.76 18.64
CA ASP A 748 5.09 11.21 19.67
C ASP A 748 4.55 11.47 21.08
N GLU A 749 3.87 12.60 21.29
CA GLU A 749 3.18 12.96 22.54
C GLU A 749 2.00 12.03 22.80
N MET A 750 1.03 11.96 21.87
CA MET A 750 -0.16 11.10 21.97
C MET A 750 0.20 9.63 22.25
N ILE A 751 1.24 9.10 21.58
CA ILE A 751 1.65 7.70 21.73
C ILE A 751 2.51 7.44 22.97
N SER A 752 3.07 8.46 23.63
CA SER A 752 3.92 8.31 24.83
C SER A 752 3.19 8.65 26.13
N THR A 753 2.24 9.58 26.13
CA THR A 753 1.45 9.94 27.31
C THR A 753 0.08 9.27 27.34
N GLY A 754 -0.58 9.17 26.17
CA GLY A 754 -2.01 8.87 26.08
C GLY A 754 -2.92 10.12 26.20
N ASP A 755 -2.32 11.30 26.39
CA ASP A 755 -3.00 12.61 26.44
C ASP A 755 -3.17 13.20 25.02
N ASN A 756 -3.98 14.26 24.91
CA ASN A 756 -4.25 15.00 23.66
C ASN A 756 -4.80 14.14 22.50
N ILE A 757 -5.29 12.93 22.78
CA ILE A 757 -6.04 12.09 21.86
C ILE A 757 -7.50 12.61 21.75
N PRO A 758 -8.05 12.87 20.56
CA PRO A 758 -9.43 13.37 20.42
C PRO A 758 -10.49 12.37 20.90
N GLU A 759 -11.48 12.84 21.67
CA GLU A 759 -12.59 12.00 22.16
C GLU A 759 -13.51 11.50 21.03
N LEU A 760 -13.68 12.30 19.97
CA LEU A 760 -14.28 11.88 18.70
C LEU A 760 -13.38 12.28 17.53
N VAL A 761 -13.37 11.44 16.50
CA VAL A 761 -12.96 11.85 15.15
C VAL A 761 -14.20 12.32 14.40
N ASP A 762 -14.19 13.58 13.95
CA ASP A 762 -15.19 14.09 13.03
C ASP A 762 -15.02 13.49 11.63
N GLU A 763 -15.71 12.38 11.36
CA GLU A 763 -16.53 12.22 10.16
C GLU A 763 -17.41 10.95 10.24
N VAL A 764 -18.01 10.55 9.10
CA VAL A 764 -18.75 9.30 8.84
C VAL A 764 -20.06 9.13 9.64
N TYR A 765 -21.17 9.21 8.90
CA TYR A 765 -22.55 9.05 9.38
C TYR A 765 -23.03 7.58 9.42
N TYR A 766 -22.19 6.61 9.00
CA TYR A 766 -22.45 5.18 9.16
C TYR A 766 -21.18 4.40 9.53
N ASN A 767 -20.85 4.36 10.82
CA ASN A 767 -20.01 3.28 11.32
C ASN A 767 -20.80 1.96 11.31
N LYS A 768 -20.18 0.89 10.83
CA LYS A 768 -20.67 -0.47 11.10
C LYS A 768 -19.98 -0.97 12.35
N SER A 769 -20.73 -1.14 13.43
CA SER A 769 -20.36 -2.16 14.42
C SER A 769 -20.25 -3.51 13.68
N THR A 770 -19.12 -4.20 13.81
CA THR A 770 -19.01 -5.61 13.39
C THR A 770 -19.60 -6.57 14.44
N ASP A 771 -20.01 -6.03 15.59
CA ASP A 771 -20.75 -6.69 16.67
C ASP A 771 -22.20 -7.00 16.28
N GLU A 772 -22.75 -8.04 16.91
CA GLU A 772 -24.20 -8.28 16.97
C GLU A 772 -24.85 -7.26 17.92
N THR A 773 -25.33 -6.14 17.36
CA THR A 773 -26.08 -5.10 18.09
C THR A 773 -27.26 -5.72 18.86
N SER A 774 -27.41 -5.43 20.16
CA SER A 774 -28.49 -6.01 20.97
C SER A 774 -29.89 -5.52 20.54
N THR A 775 -29.95 -4.47 19.73
CA THR A 775 -31.15 -3.91 19.05
C THR A 775 -31.47 -4.53 17.67
N GLN A 776 -30.93 -5.70 17.32
CA GLN A 776 -31.10 -6.29 15.99
C GLN A 776 -32.57 -6.63 15.64
N ALA A 777 -33.45 -6.92 16.61
CA ALA A 777 -34.87 -7.16 16.34
C ALA A 777 -35.61 -5.86 15.97
N LEU A 778 -35.33 -4.77 16.68
CA LEU A 778 -35.81 -3.41 16.35
C LEU A 778 -35.39 -3.01 14.93
N ARG A 779 -34.11 -3.16 14.61
CA ARG A 779 -33.55 -2.84 13.29
C ARG A 779 -34.20 -3.68 12.18
N ASN A 780 -34.48 -4.96 12.43
CA ASN A 780 -35.24 -5.81 11.52
C ASN A 780 -36.69 -5.34 11.36
N PHE A 781 -37.39 -4.96 12.43
CA PHE A 781 -38.77 -4.48 12.35
C PHE A 781 -38.89 -3.19 11.53
N HIS A 782 -38.07 -2.17 11.83
CA HIS A 782 -38.06 -0.90 11.09
C HIS A 782 -37.71 -1.12 9.61
N ASN A 783 -36.66 -1.89 9.33
CA ASN A 783 -36.09 -2.01 7.99
C ASN A 783 -36.79 -3.06 7.10
N LEU A 784 -37.24 -4.19 7.65
CA LEU A 784 -37.81 -5.32 6.89
C LEU A 784 -39.34 -5.33 6.90
N TYR A 785 -39.98 -4.79 7.95
CA TYR A 785 -41.43 -4.59 7.98
C TYR A 785 -41.80 -3.15 7.65
N VAL A 786 -41.58 -2.17 8.54
CA VAL A 786 -42.18 -0.82 8.45
C VAL A 786 -41.83 -0.11 7.14
N LYS A 787 -40.55 0.19 6.88
CA LYS A 787 -40.12 0.85 5.63
C LYS A 787 -40.50 0.04 4.38
N SER A 788 -40.50 -1.29 4.48
CA SER A 788 -40.80 -2.20 3.37
C SER A 788 -42.28 -2.15 2.97
N LYS A 789 -43.17 -2.23 3.97
CA LYS A 789 -44.62 -2.08 3.83
C LYS A 789 -44.94 -0.68 3.32
N LEU A 790 -44.46 0.37 3.99
CA LEU A 790 -44.76 1.77 3.64
C LEU A 790 -44.40 2.12 2.18
N ILE A 791 -43.19 1.74 1.71
CA ILE A 791 -42.78 2.00 0.33
C ILE A 791 -43.59 1.15 -0.65
N SER A 792 -43.77 -0.16 -0.41
CA SER A 792 -44.47 -1.03 -1.35
C SER A 792 -45.99 -0.78 -1.43
N SER A 793 -46.61 -0.33 -0.35
CA SER A 793 -48.03 0.06 -0.26
C SER A 793 -48.40 1.24 -1.16
N VAL A 794 -47.48 2.19 -1.39
CA VAL A 794 -47.70 3.36 -2.26
C VAL A 794 -47.04 3.25 -3.63
N SER A 795 -46.33 2.16 -3.92
CA SER A 795 -45.59 1.97 -5.17
C SER A 795 -46.34 1.13 -6.20
N ASN A 796 -46.48 1.66 -7.41
CA ASN A 796 -46.80 0.86 -8.59
C ASN A 796 -45.51 0.44 -9.32
N ARG A 797 -45.65 -0.54 -10.20
CA ARG A 797 -44.59 -0.92 -11.12
C ARG A 797 -44.27 0.26 -12.05
N ASP A 798 -42.98 0.50 -12.27
CA ASP A 798 -42.43 1.54 -13.14
C ASP A 798 -42.69 3.00 -12.66
N ASP A 799 -43.07 3.19 -11.39
CA ASP A 799 -43.15 4.49 -10.72
C ASP A 799 -41.77 5.15 -10.49
N THR A 800 -41.78 6.45 -10.19
CA THR A 800 -40.59 7.27 -9.91
C THR A 800 -40.59 7.76 -8.46
N LEU A 801 -39.45 7.68 -7.77
CA LEU A 801 -39.30 8.06 -6.36
C LEU A 801 -38.17 9.08 -6.16
N ILE A 802 -38.38 10.08 -5.30
CA ILE A 802 -37.34 10.92 -4.72
C ILE A 802 -37.20 10.62 -3.22
N ASP A 803 -35.97 10.50 -2.73
CA ASP A 803 -35.67 10.36 -1.30
C ASP A 803 -34.77 11.52 -0.84
N TYR A 804 -35.23 12.25 0.18
CA TYR A 804 -34.63 13.51 0.63
C TYR A 804 -33.50 13.33 1.66
N ALA A 805 -33.32 12.11 2.18
CA ALA A 805 -32.27 11.75 3.14
C ALA A 805 -31.80 10.31 2.87
N VAL A 806 -31.31 10.09 1.65
CA VAL A 806 -31.14 8.73 1.08
C VAL A 806 -30.07 7.89 1.79
N GLY A 807 -29.20 8.52 2.56
CA GLY A 807 -28.07 7.90 3.26
C GLY A 807 -27.18 7.10 2.33
N LYS A 808 -26.61 6.01 2.83
CA LYS A 808 -25.90 5.01 2.00
C LYS A 808 -26.85 4.13 1.18
N ALA A 809 -27.93 4.69 0.63
CA ALA A 809 -29.02 3.98 -0.08
C ALA A 809 -29.54 2.75 0.69
N GLY A 810 -29.89 2.92 1.97
CA GLY A 810 -30.36 1.84 2.84
C GLY A 810 -31.62 1.13 2.32
N ASP A 811 -32.48 1.86 1.62
CA ASP A 811 -33.78 1.38 1.12
C ASP A 811 -33.75 0.78 -0.29
N LEU A 812 -32.56 0.67 -0.90
CA LEU A 812 -32.34 0.12 -2.26
C LEU A 812 -33.02 -1.22 -2.54
N ALA A 813 -33.02 -2.15 -1.57
CA ALA A 813 -33.69 -3.45 -1.72
C ALA A 813 -35.21 -3.33 -1.91
N LYS A 814 -35.83 -2.27 -1.36
CA LYS A 814 -37.27 -2.00 -1.39
C LYS A 814 -37.69 -1.35 -2.70
N TRP A 815 -36.86 -0.45 -3.24
CA TRP A 815 -37.03 0.12 -4.58
C TRP A 815 -36.98 -0.96 -5.66
N ILE A 816 -36.06 -1.94 -5.52
CA ILE A 816 -35.96 -3.12 -6.39
C ILE A 816 -37.21 -4.01 -6.25
N HIS A 817 -37.64 -4.32 -5.02
CA HIS A 817 -38.82 -5.17 -4.77
C HIS A 817 -40.11 -4.56 -5.34
N SER A 818 -40.28 -3.25 -5.17
CA SER A 818 -41.42 -2.47 -5.66
C SER A 818 -41.39 -2.23 -7.18
N LYS A 819 -40.30 -2.61 -7.86
CA LYS A 819 -40.11 -2.48 -9.31
C LYS A 819 -40.26 -1.04 -9.81
N LEU A 820 -39.68 -0.09 -9.07
CA LEU A 820 -39.61 1.31 -9.50
C LEU A 820 -38.79 1.44 -10.79
N LYS A 821 -39.10 2.45 -11.60
CA LYS A 821 -38.37 2.79 -12.84
C LYS A 821 -37.13 3.64 -12.55
N PHE A 822 -37.28 4.63 -11.67
CA PHE A 822 -36.24 5.61 -11.37
C PHE A 822 -36.28 6.05 -9.91
N VAL A 823 -35.11 6.20 -9.29
CA VAL A 823 -34.92 6.75 -7.95
C VAL A 823 -33.92 7.91 -8.00
N PHE A 824 -34.28 9.04 -7.39
CA PHE A 824 -33.37 10.16 -7.16
C PHE A 824 -33.09 10.32 -5.67
N GLY A 825 -31.83 10.25 -5.27
CA GLY A 825 -31.41 10.37 -3.87
C GLY A 825 -30.63 11.64 -3.60
N VAL A 826 -31.05 12.39 -2.58
CA VAL A 826 -30.32 13.53 -2.03
C VAL A 826 -29.88 13.20 -0.61
N ASP A 827 -28.64 13.55 -0.26
CA ASP A 827 -28.13 13.43 1.11
C ASP A 827 -27.15 14.56 1.43
N ILE A 828 -27.17 15.03 2.68
CA ILE A 828 -26.31 16.12 3.17
C ILE A 828 -24.87 15.67 3.45
N SER A 829 -24.61 14.36 3.59
CA SER A 829 -23.27 13.81 3.80
C SER A 829 -22.63 13.33 2.50
N LYS A 830 -21.42 13.82 2.23
CA LYS A 830 -20.61 13.41 1.08
C LYS A 830 -20.23 11.91 1.13
N ASP A 831 -19.88 11.39 2.31
CA ASP A 831 -19.53 9.96 2.50
C ASP A 831 -20.72 9.03 2.18
N ASN A 832 -21.93 9.43 2.58
CA ASN A 832 -23.16 8.69 2.31
C ASN A 832 -23.35 8.41 0.81
N ILE A 833 -23.00 9.36 -0.05
CA ILE A 833 -23.10 9.22 -1.50
C ILE A 833 -21.84 8.55 -2.10
N HIS A 834 -20.65 9.09 -1.79
CA HIS A 834 -19.43 8.86 -2.57
C HIS A 834 -18.50 7.74 -2.07
N ASN A 835 -18.70 7.20 -0.87
CA ASN A 835 -17.78 6.21 -0.29
C ASN A 835 -17.51 5.02 -1.23
N GLN A 836 -16.23 4.79 -1.55
CA GLN A 836 -15.75 3.81 -2.55
C GLN A 836 -16.06 2.35 -2.21
N ILE A 837 -16.41 2.07 -0.94
CA ILE A 837 -16.72 0.73 -0.43
C ILE A 837 -18.22 0.57 -0.23
N ASP A 838 -18.90 1.49 0.45
CA ASP A 838 -20.32 1.29 0.83
C ASP A 838 -21.25 2.52 0.71
N GLY A 839 -20.80 3.59 0.04
CA GLY A 839 -21.65 4.72 -0.32
C GLY A 839 -22.80 4.32 -1.26
N ALA A 840 -23.80 5.18 -1.40
CA ALA A 840 -24.99 4.96 -2.23
C ALA A 840 -24.63 4.48 -3.65
N CYS A 841 -23.68 5.16 -4.30
CA CYS A 841 -23.19 4.77 -5.62
C CYS A 841 -22.55 3.35 -5.63
N SER A 842 -21.69 3.07 -4.65
CA SER A 842 -21.01 1.77 -4.51
C SER A 842 -21.99 0.62 -4.24
N ARG A 843 -23.01 0.85 -3.40
CA ARG A 843 -24.05 -0.14 -3.09
C ARG A 843 -25.00 -0.35 -4.27
N TYR A 844 -25.33 0.70 -5.01
CA TYR A 844 -26.11 0.60 -6.24
C TYR A 844 -25.42 -0.25 -7.29
N ILE A 845 -24.13 -0.01 -7.60
CA ILE A 845 -23.39 -0.84 -8.56
C ILE A 845 -23.28 -2.30 -8.08
N LYS A 846 -23.02 -2.53 -6.78
CA LYS A 846 -22.99 -3.88 -6.19
C LYS A 846 -24.34 -4.60 -6.31
N ALA A 847 -25.47 -3.89 -6.18
CA ALA A 847 -26.79 -4.45 -6.41
C ALA A 847 -27.06 -4.71 -7.91
N HIS A 848 -26.68 -3.80 -8.80
CA HIS A 848 -26.84 -3.92 -10.25
C HIS A 848 -26.03 -5.08 -10.85
N ARG A 849 -24.94 -5.51 -10.20
CA ARG A 849 -24.23 -6.77 -10.53
C ARG A 849 -24.97 -8.04 -10.10
N LYS A 850 -25.89 -7.94 -9.12
CA LYS A 850 -26.60 -9.08 -8.50
C LYS A 850 -28.01 -9.28 -9.06
N TYR A 851 -28.74 -8.21 -9.37
CA TYR A 851 -30.14 -8.25 -9.81
C TYR A 851 -30.27 -7.82 -11.28
N ASN A 852 -30.86 -8.68 -12.11
CA ASN A 852 -31.04 -8.43 -13.55
C ASN A 852 -32.04 -7.31 -13.88
N ASN A 853 -32.88 -6.90 -12.91
CA ASN A 853 -33.88 -5.84 -13.06
C ASN A 853 -33.73 -4.87 -11.88
N MET A 854 -33.31 -3.65 -12.19
CA MET A 854 -33.02 -2.57 -11.24
C MET A 854 -33.80 -1.32 -11.64
N PRO A 855 -34.24 -0.46 -10.69
CA PRO A 855 -34.53 0.93 -11.03
C PRO A 855 -33.24 1.58 -11.56
N ASN A 856 -33.35 2.49 -12.53
CA ASN A 856 -32.27 3.47 -12.74
C ASN A 856 -32.15 4.30 -11.45
N ALA A 857 -30.95 4.69 -11.02
CA ALA A 857 -30.80 5.60 -9.90
C ALA A 857 -29.73 6.66 -10.14
N LEU A 858 -29.95 7.85 -9.58
CA LEU A 858 -28.98 8.94 -9.52
C LEU A 858 -28.94 9.46 -8.08
N PHE A 859 -27.73 9.73 -7.60
CA PHE A 859 -27.46 10.16 -6.23
C PHE A 859 -26.64 11.45 -6.26
N THR A 860 -26.96 12.40 -5.38
CA THR A 860 -26.39 13.75 -5.38
C THR A 860 -26.15 14.26 -3.95
N HIS A 861 -25.07 15.01 -3.77
CA HIS A 861 -24.70 15.62 -2.49
C HIS A 861 -25.38 16.99 -2.33
N GLY A 862 -26.24 17.15 -1.32
CA GLY A 862 -27.02 18.37 -1.13
C GLY A 862 -27.92 18.39 0.11
N ASN A 863 -28.29 19.60 0.54
CA ASN A 863 -29.18 19.84 1.66
C ASN A 863 -30.65 19.96 1.20
N SER A 864 -31.50 19.00 1.59
CA SER A 864 -32.94 18.99 1.26
C SER A 864 -33.78 20.05 2.00
N GLY A 865 -33.21 20.75 2.99
CA GLY A 865 -33.77 21.96 3.59
C GLY A 865 -33.56 23.22 2.73
N LEU A 866 -32.85 23.11 1.59
CA LEU A 866 -32.72 24.16 0.58
C LEU A 866 -33.39 23.72 -0.72
N ASN A 867 -33.87 24.67 -1.53
CA ASN A 867 -34.73 24.34 -2.66
C ASN A 867 -34.01 23.55 -3.78
N ILE A 868 -34.58 22.38 -4.13
CA ILE A 868 -34.06 21.41 -5.08
C ILE A 868 -34.27 21.84 -6.53
N ARG A 869 -35.48 22.27 -6.93
CA ARG A 869 -35.77 22.61 -8.35
C ARG A 869 -35.04 23.85 -8.86
N THR A 870 -34.71 24.82 -7.99
CA THR A 870 -33.83 25.95 -8.34
C THR A 870 -32.34 25.60 -8.26
N GLY A 871 -32.00 24.39 -7.80
CA GLY A 871 -30.63 23.95 -7.61
C GLY A 871 -29.88 24.71 -6.50
N LYS A 872 -30.60 25.24 -5.50
CA LYS A 872 -30.01 25.79 -4.26
C LYS A 872 -29.58 24.70 -3.27
N ALA A 873 -30.15 23.50 -3.38
CA ALA A 873 -29.82 22.35 -2.55
C ALA A 873 -28.38 21.83 -2.68
N TYR A 874 -27.70 22.11 -3.81
CA TYR A 874 -26.50 21.38 -4.20
C TYR A 874 -25.20 22.16 -4.00
N TYR A 875 -24.22 21.49 -3.40
CA TYR A 875 -22.89 22.04 -3.14
C TYR A 875 -21.99 22.10 -4.38
N THR A 876 -22.35 21.42 -5.48
CA THR A 876 -21.55 21.44 -6.72
C THR A 876 -22.41 21.71 -7.95
N ASP A 877 -21.81 22.38 -8.95
CA ASP A 877 -22.41 22.55 -10.28
C ASP A 877 -22.71 21.22 -10.99
N LYS A 878 -22.04 20.13 -10.60
CA LYS A 878 -22.25 18.81 -11.18
C LYS A 878 -23.54 18.18 -10.67
N ASP A 879 -23.74 18.15 -9.36
CA ASP A 879 -24.98 17.72 -8.71
C ASP A 879 -26.18 18.56 -9.20
N LYS A 880 -25.97 19.87 -9.31
CA LYS A 880 -26.94 20.83 -9.88
C LYS A 880 -27.31 20.52 -11.33
N LYS A 881 -26.34 20.19 -12.20
CA LYS A 881 -26.58 19.76 -13.59
C LYS A 881 -27.32 18.41 -13.66
N ILE A 882 -26.99 17.46 -12.79
CA ILE A 882 -27.66 16.16 -12.69
C ILE A 882 -29.14 16.35 -12.31
N SER A 883 -29.41 17.15 -11.27
CA SER A 883 -30.77 17.46 -10.82
C SER A 883 -31.58 18.19 -11.89
N ASN A 884 -31.01 19.24 -12.50
CA ASN A 884 -31.62 19.94 -13.63
C ASN A 884 -32.02 18.97 -14.76
N ALA A 885 -31.11 18.08 -15.18
CA ALA A 885 -31.39 17.09 -16.21
C ALA A 885 -32.53 16.13 -15.83
N VAL A 886 -32.59 15.67 -14.57
CA VAL A 886 -33.70 14.82 -14.05
C VAL A 886 -35.06 15.53 -14.16
N PHE A 887 -35.11 16.83 -13.88
CA PHE A 887 -36.30 17.68 -14.04
C PHE A 887 -36.53 18.22 -15.47
N GLY A 888 -35.69 17.85 -16.45
CA GLY A 888 -35.86 18.26 -17.86
C GLY A 888 -35.27 19.63 -18.23
N ASN A 889 -34.52 20.26 -17.32
CA ASN A 889 -33.91 21.57 -17.50
C ASN A 889 -32.48 21.50 -18.07
N GLY A 890 -32.13 22.49 -18.90
CA GLY A 890 -30.78 22.65 -19.46
C GLY A 890 -30.57 21.98 -20.82
N SER A 891 -29.31 21.79 -21.22
CA SER A 891 -28.97 21.17 -22.50
C SER A 891 -28.91 19.64 -22.38
N LYS A 892 -29.73 18.92 -23.14
CA LYS A 892 -29.70 17.45 -23.24
C LYS A 892 -28.53 16.95 -24.09
N ASP A 893 -27.31 17.16 -23.59
CA ASP A 893 -26.06 16.71 -24.23
C ASP A 893 -25.44 15.53 -23.47
N MET A 894 -25.21 14.42 -24.18
CA MET A 894 -24.60 13.21 -23.61
C MET A 894 -23.13 13.42 -23.20
N ALA A 895 -22.38 14.31 -23.88
CA ALA A 895 -20.98 14.60 -23.57
C ALA A 895 -20.82 15.47 -22.31
N ILE A 896 -21.85 16.25 -21.96
CA ILE A 896 -21.86 17.13 -20.77
C ILE A 896 -22.46 16.42 -19.55
N LEU A 897 -23.49 15.59 -19.76
CA LEU A 897 -24.25 14.95 -18.68
C LEU A 897 -23.78 13.53 -18.33
N GLY A 898 -23.12 12.82 -19.25
CA GLY A 898 -22.89 11.38 -19.14
C GLY A 898 -24.12 10.57 -19.60
N LYS A 899 -23.87 9.36 -20.09
CA LYS A 899 -24.88 8.49 -20.73
C LYS A 899 -25.98 8.03 -19.76
N GLY A 900 -25.67 7.82 -18.48
CA GLY A 900 -26.62 7.44 -17.43
C GLY A 900 -27.56 8.57 -17.02
N VAL A 901 -27.08 9.82 -17.01
CA VAL A 901 -27.94 11.00 -16.81
C VAL A 901 -28.77 11.27 -18.06
N TYR A 902 -28.16 11.23 -19.25
CA TYR A 902 -28.84 11.43 -20.55
C TYR A 902 -30.02 10.47 -20.75
N LYS A 903 -29.86 9.19 -20.36
CA LYS A 903 -30.89 8.13 -20.32
C LYS A 903 -32.10 8.47 -19.44
N ASN A 904 -31.91 9.30 -18.41
CA ASN A 904 -32.93 9.69 -17.44
C ASN A 904 -33.31 11.18 -17.54
N TYR A 905 -32.89 11.89 -18.58
CA TYR A 905 -33.24 13.30 -18.78
C TYR A 905 -34.75 13.49 -18.90
N GLY A 906 -35.34 14.36 -18.09
CA GLY A 906 -36.78 14.66 -18.04
C GLY A 906 -37.63 13.59 -17.34
N VAL A 907 -37.02 12.56 -16.73
CA VAL A 907 -37.76 11.44 -16.11
C VAL A 907 -38.72 11.88 -14.99
N ALA A 908 -38.44 13.02 -14.35
CA ALA A 908 -39.23 13.62 -13.28
C ALA A 908 -39.62 15.08 -13.55
N GLU A 909 -39.72 15.50 -14.83
CA GLU A 909 -40.13 16.86 -15.24
C GLU A 909 -41.42 17.32 -14.53
N SER A 910 -42.48 16.51 -14.63
CA SER A 910 -43.76 16.69 -13.94
C SER A 910 -43.73 16.41 -12.43
N GLY A 911 -42.55 16.08 -11.87
CA GLY A 911 -42.34 15.60 -10.51
C GLY A 911 -42.11 14.09 -10.43
N PHE A 912 -42.18 13.54 -9.22
CA PHE A 912 -42.08 12.13 -8.87
C PHE A 912 -43.45 11.56 -8.46
N ASN A 913 -43.62 10.25 -8.60
CA ASN A 913 -44.83 9.55 -8.13
C ASN A 913 -44.82 9.42 -6.60
N ILE A 914 -43.63 9.26 -6.01
CA ILE A 914 -43.42 9.06 -4.58
C ILE A 914 -42.33 10.02 -4.08
N SER A 915 -42.58 10.66 -2.96
CA SER A 915 -41.62 11.44 -2.18
C SER A 915 -41.39 10.73 -0.84
N SER A 916 -40.13 10.53 -0.44
CA SER A 916 -39.73 9.73 0.71
C SER A 916 -38.83 10.51 1.68
N CYS A 917 -39.13 10.45 2.97
CA CYS A 917 -38.31 11.03 4.04
C CYS A 917 -38.37 10.14 5.29
N GLN A 918 -37.44 9.18 5.40
CA GLN A 918 -37.51 8.08 6.39
C GLN A 918 -36.51 8.29 7.53
N PHE A 919 -36.99 8.61 8.74
CA PHE A 919 -36.18 8.97 9.92
C PHE A 919 -35.28 10.20 9.65
N ALA A 920 -35.88 11.25 9.09
CA ALA A 920 -35.21 12.54 8.83
C ALA A 920 -36.13 13.77 8.96
N MET A 921 -37.46 13.60 9.15
CA MET A 921 -38.42 14.73 9.18
C MET A 921 -38.11 15.73 10.31
N HIS A 922 -37.62 15.23 11.43
CA HIS A 922 -37.20 16.01 12.60
C HIS A 922 -36.16 17.10 12.29
N TYR A 923 -35.30 16.94 11.28
CA TYR A 923 -34.24 17.92 10.98
C TYR A 923 -34.80 19.20 10.35
N PHE A 924 -36.03 19.16 9.83
CA PHE A 924 -36.70 20.33 9.24
C PHE A 924 -37.58 21.08 10.24
N PHE A 925 -37.85 20.51 11.42
CA PHE A 925 -38.68 21.11 12.48
C PHE A 925 -37.94 22.11 13.40
N GLU A 926 -36.70 22.46 13.04
CA GLU A 926 -35.86 23.44 13.75
C GLU A 926 -36.47 24.84 13.81
N ASN A 927 -37.00 25.34 12.69
CA ASN A 927 -37.53 26.69 12.57
C ASN A 927 -38.45 26.81 11.33
N ASN A 928 -39.19 27.91 11.26
CA ASN A 928 -40.21 28.17 10.22
C ASN A 928 -39.62 28.17 8.80
N THR A 929 -38.42 28.74 8.61
CA THR A 929 -37.73 28.72 7.31
C THR A 929 -37.32 27.31 6.88
N SER A 930 -36.75 26.49 7.79
CA SER A 930 -36.35 25.11 7.51
C SER A 930 -37.53 24.24 7.07
N ILE A 931 -38.67 24.30 7.78
CA ILE A 931 -39.85 23.51 7.42
C ILE A 931 -40.50 24.00 6.11
N HIS A 932 -40.65 25.32 5.91
CA HIS A 932 -41.29 25.85 4.69
C HIS A 932 -40.45 25.67 3.41
N GLN A 933 -39.11 25.66 3.49
CA GLN A 933 -38.27 25.28 2.34
C GLN A 933 -38.36 23.78 2.03
N PHE A 934 -38.40 22.92 3.06
CA PHE A 934 -38.57 21.48 2.87
C PHE A 934 -39.95 21.12 2.31
N LEU A 935 -41.05 21.67 2.86
CA LEU A 935 -42.39 21.44 2.34
C LEU A 935 -42.57 22.01 0.93
N ARG A 936 -41.88 23.10 0.60
CA ARG A 936 -41.78 23.59 -0.77
C ARG A 936 -41.10 22.58 -1.69
N ASN A 937 -40.02 21.91 -1.26
CA ASN A 937 -39.43 20.80 -2.01
C ASN A 937 -40.43 19.65 -2.19
N VAL A 938 -41.11 19.21 -1.12
CA VAL A 938 -42.12 18.14 -1.19
C VAL A 938 -43.23 18.49 -2.20
N SER A 939 -43.76 19.72 -2.18
CA SER A 939 -44.81 20.14 -3.11
C SER A 939 -44.30 20.36 -4.55
N GLU A 940 -43.15 20.98 -4.76
CA GLU A 940 -42.58 21.18 -6.11
C GLU A 940 -42.15 19.84 -6.75
N CYS A 941 -41.67 18.88 -5.96
CA CYS A 941 -41.16 17.61 -6.47
C CYS A 941 -42.22 16.51 -6.63
N THR A 942 -43.35 16.52 -5.91
CA THR A 942 -44.39 15.46 -6.03
C THR A 942 -45.43 15.76 -7.13
N LYS A 943 -45.79 14.75 -7.92
CA LYS A 943 -46.91 14.81 -8.89
C LYS A 943 -48.26 14.94 -8.17
N VAL A 944 -49.26 15.53 -8.84
CA VAL A 944 -50.67 15.39 -8.40
C VAL A 944 -51.07 13.90 -8.50
N ASN A 945 -51.80 13.41 -7.50
CA ASN A 945 -52.04 11.99 -7.18
C ASN A 945 -50.79 11.17 -6.79
N GLY A 946 -49.62 11.81 -6.65
CA GLY A 946 -48.45 11.20 -6.02
C GLY A 946 -48.53 11.24 -4.49
N TYR A 947 -47.68 10.44 -3.83
CA TYR A 947 -47.67 10.26 -2.38
C TYR A 947 -46.42 10.85 -1.73
N TYR A 948 -46.57 11.41 -0.53
CA TYR A 948 -45.47 11.72 0.38
C TYR A 948 -45.53 10.78 1.58
N ILE A 949 -44.44 10.06 1.83
CA ILE A 949 -44.31 9.06 2.90
C ILE A 949 -43.08 9.31 3.77
N GLY A 950 -43.22 9.01 5.06
CA GLY A 950 -42.12 9.16 6.00
C GLY A 950 -42.34 8.50 7.35
N THR A 951 -41.28 8.54 8.14
CA THR A 951 -41.24 8.06 9.53
C THR A 951 -40.41 9.00 10.39
N CYS A 952 -40.83 9.22 11.63
CA CYS A 952 -40.11 10.00 12.64
C CYS A 952 -40.70 9.66 14.03
N TYR A 953 -40.13 10.22 15.09
CA TYR A 953 -40.81 10.23 16.39
C TYR A 953 -42.13 11.01 16.32
N ASP A 954 -43.11 10.58 17.12
CA ASP A 954 -44.28 11.39 17.42
C ASP A 954 -43.90 12.44 18.46
N GLY A 955 -43.83 13.71 18.03
CA GLY A 955 -43.35 14.80 18.90
C GLY A 955 -44.19 15.01 20.15
N LYS A 956 -45.50 14.73 20.10
CA LYS A 956 -46.41 14.89 21.24
C LYS A 956 -46.20 13.79 22.26
N HIS A 957 -46.12 12.53 21.81
CA HIS A 957 -45.82 11.39 22.69
C HIS A 957 -44.44 11.51 23.35
N VAL A 958 -43.44 12.03 22.62
CA VAL A 958 -42.11 12.32 23.20
C VAL A 958 -42.16 13.52 24.16
N PHE A 959 -42.89 14.59 23.83
CA PHE A 959 -43.09 15.73 24.72
C PHE A 959 -43.72 15.32 26.05
N ASP A 960 -44.81 14.54 26.01
CA ASP A 960 -45.52 14.03 27.18
C ASP A 960 -44.58 13.17 28.05
N MET A 961 -43.74 12.33 27.43
CA MET A 961 -42.75 11.51 28.13
C MET A 961 -41.62 12.34 28.78
N LEU A 962 -41.24 13.46 28.17
CA LEU A 962 -40.24 14.43 28.68
C LEU A 962 -40.86 15.55 29.54
N GLN A 963 -42.17 15.52 29.81
CA GLN A 963 -42.85 16.59 30.54
C GLN A 963 -42.32 16.73 31.99
N GLN A 964 -42.02 15.60 32.64
CA GLN A 964 -41.50 15.55 34.02
C GLN A 964 -39.98 15.77 34.12
N LYS A 965 -39.29 16.07 33.02
CA LYS A 965 -37.84 16.24 32.95
C LYS A 965 -37.44 17.70 32.89
N SER A 966 -36.37 18.06 33.60
CA SER A 966 -35.69 19.36 33.42
C SER A 966 -34.89 19.38 32.11
N LYS A 967 -34.50 20.56 31.64
CA LYS A 967 -33.56 20.69 30.52
C LYS A 967 -32.19 20.08 30.88
N ASN A 968 -31.58 19.41 29.91
CA ASN A 968 -30.39 18.55 30.02
C ASN A 968 -30.59 17.25 30.83
N GLU A 969 -31.79 16.93 31.32
CA GLU A 969 -32.06 15.59 31.86
C GLU A 969 -32.44 14.61 30.75
N SER A 970 -32.02 13.35 30.91
CA SER A 970 -32.28 12.27 29.97
C SER A 970 -33.24 11.19 30.48
N ILE A 971 -33.77 10.41 29.54
CA ILE A 971 -34.40 9.10 29.74
C ILE A 971 -33.54 8.06 29.04
N THR A 972 -33.02 7.10 29.80
CA THR A 972 -32.01 6.14 29.36
C THR A 972 -32.56 4.71 29.47
N ILE A 973 -32.44 3.93 28.39
CA ILE A 973 -32.95 2.57 28.30
C ILE A 973 -31.76 1.60 28.17
N PHE A 974 -31.71 0.63 29.09
CA PHE A 974 -30.67 -0.40 29.17
C PHE A 974 -31.24 -1.77 28.83
N LYS A 975 -30.44 -2.64 28.23
CA LYS A 975 -30.78 -4.04 27.95
C LYS A 975 -29.70 -4.94 28.55
N GLY A 976 -29.99 -5.46 29.75
CA GLY A 976 -28.94 -5.91 30.66
C GLY A 976 -28.13 -4.70 31.14
N GLU A 977 -26.80 -4.82 31.17
CA GLU A 977 -25.89 -3.73 31.57
C GLU A 977 -25.61 -2.72 30.43
N ARG A 978 -26.00 -3.02 29.18
CA ARG A 978 -25.68 -2.19 28.00
C ARG A 978 -26.71 -1.07 27.81
N LYS A 979 -26.26 0.20 27.76
CA LYS A 979 -27.07 1.36 27.33
C LYS A 979 -27.42 1.22 25.85
N ILE A 980 -28.70 1.03 25.52
CA ILE A 980 -29.14 0.84 24.13
C ILE A 980 -29.73 2.10 23.49
N TYR A 981 -30.29 2.99 24.32
CA TYR A 981 -30.91 4.23 23.88
C TYR A 981 -30.86 5.28 24.99
N GLU A 982 -30.74 6.55 24.61
CA GLU A 982 -30.86 7.69 25.52
C GLU A 982 -31.48 8.88 24.79
N LEU A 983 -32.34 9.62 25.49
CA LEU A 983 -33.08 10.76 24.96
C LEU A 983 -33.04 11.90 25.98
N THR A 984 -32.42 13.02 25.60
CA THR A 984 -32.21 14.18 26.47
C THR A 984 -33.07 15.36 26.04
N LYS A 985 -33.74 16.00 27.00
CA LYS A 985 -34.59 17.18 26.78
C LYS A 985 -33.74 18.45 26.68
N MET A 986 -33.75 19.14 25.54
CA MET A 986 -32.92 20.35 25.33
C MET A 986 -33.74 21.65 25.23
N TYR A 987 -35.03 21.61 25.57
CA TYR A 987 -35.97 22.73 25.58
C TYR A 987 -36.54 23.00 27.00
N ASP A 988 -36.94 24.24 27.27
CA ASP A 988 -37.47 24.69 28.57
C ASP A 988 -39.01 24.82 28.57
N GLN A 989 -39.62 24.87 27.39
CA GLN A 989 -41.04 25.11 27.17
C GLN A 989 -41.93 24.05 27.84
N THR A 990 -43.02 24.52 28.46
CA THR A 990 -43.98 23.70 29.24
C THR A 990 -45.26 23.36 28.48
N GLY A 991 -45.51 24.01 27.34
CA GLY A 991 -46.57 23.68 26.39
C GLY A 991 -46.02 23.08 25.10
N PHE A 992 -46.89 22.48 24.30
CA PHE A 992 -46.61 22.02 22.94
C PHE A 992 -47.89 22.17 22.10
N PRO A 993 -48.20 23.39 21.63
CA PRO A 993 -49.42 23.69 20.89
C PRO A 993 -49.40 23.05 19.50
N ASP A 994 -50.53 23.10 18.77
CA ASP A 994 -50.70 22.46 17.46
C ASP A 994 -50.57 23.48 16.31
N ASP A 995 -49.66 24.44 16.45
CA ASP A 995 -49.39 25.60 15.57
C ASP A 995 -47.87 25.90 15.46
N GLU A 996 -47.47 27.08 14.96
CA GLU A 996 -46.06 27.43 14.71
C GLU A 996 -45.19 27.58 15.96
N GLU A 997 -45.78 27.78 17.15
CA GLU A 997 -45.06 27.76 18.43
C GLU A 997 -44.56 26.35 18.81
N SER A 998 -44.87 25.32 18.02
CA SER A 998 -44.36 23.94 18.19
C SER A 998 -43.01 23.66 17.50
N LEU A 999 -42.48 24.61 16.74
CA LEU A 999 -41.16 24.51 16.09
C LEU A 999 -40.02 24.79 17.06
N GLY A 1000 -38.83 24.24 16.80
CA GLY A 1000 -37.63 24.54 17.58
C GLY A 1000 -37.58 23.90 18.97
N TYR A 1001 -38.12 22.68 19.13
CA TYR A 1001 -38.05 21.88 20.36
C TYR A 1001 -36.95 20.81 20.25
N PRO A 1002 -35.68 21.13 20.57
CA PRO A 1002 -34.56 20.21 20.40
C PRO A 1002 -34.55 19.07 21.43
N ILE A 1003 -34.17 17.89 20.95
CA ILE A 1003 -33.84 16.70 21.75
C ILE A 1003 -32.50 16.13 21.27
N ASP A 1004 -31.72 15.56 22.18
CA ASP A 1004 -30.52 14.80 21.82
C ASP A 1004 -30.80 13.30 21.95
N VAL A 1005 -30.52 12.55 20.87
CA VAL A 1005 -30.91 11.14 20.70
C VAL A 1005 -29.66 10.27 20.50
N TYR A 1006 -29.45 9.31 21.38
CA TYR A 1006 -28.41 8.29 21.27
C TYR A 1006 -29.02 6.92 20.91
N GLN A 1007 -28.38 6.19 20.00
CA GLN A 1007 -28.76 4.81 19.65
C GLN A 1007 -27.53 3.91 19.53
N GLU A 1008 -27.52 2.75 20.21
CA GLU A 1008 -26.46 1.72 20.15
C GLU A 1008 -26.01 1.42 18.72
N SER A 1009 -26.96 1.29 17.79
CA SER A 1009 -26.67 0.83 16.43
C SER A 1009 -26.01 1.87 15.51
N ILE A 1010 -25.80 3.09 16.03
CA ILE A 1010 -25.09 4.21 15.38
C ILE A 1010 -23.93 4.71 16.26
N ASN A 1011 -24.05 4.55 17.58
CA ASN A 1011 -23.02 4.85 18.59
C ASN A 1011 -22.52 6.30 18.58
N LYS A 1012 -23.44 7.23 18.29
CA LYS A 1012 -23.28 8.69 18.33
C LYS A 1012 -24.58 9.31 18.87
N VAL A 1013 -24.50 10.55 19.32
CA VAL A 1013 -25.65 11.38 19.73
C VAL A 1013 -26.04 12.31 18.58
N PHE A 1014 -27.34 12.49 18.34
CA PHE A 1014 -27.87 13.33 17.26
C PHE A 1014 -28.86 14.36 17.80
N ARG A 1015 -28.74 15.61 17.35
CA ARG A 1015 -29.71 16.67 17.60
C ARG A 1015 -30.90 16.51 16.66
N GLU A 1016 -32.05 16.14 17.20
CA GLU A 1016 -33.34 16.09 16.51
C GLU A 1016 -34.28 17.18 17.05
N TYR A 1017 -35.39 17.46 16.36
CA TYR A 1017 -36.46 18.35 16.84
C TYR A 1017 -37.81 17.62 16.87
N LEU A 1018 -38.66 17.96 17.85
CA LEU A 1018 -39.98 17.35 17.99
C LEU A 1018 -40.92 17.72 16.83
N VAL A 1019 -41.55 16.70 16.24
CA VAL A 1019 -42.51 16.87 15.13
C VAL A 1019 -43.93 16.92 15.68
N ASN A 1020 -44.54 18.10 15.79
CA ASN A 1020 -45.98 18.18 16.03
C ASN A 1020 -46.73 17.69 14.79
N PHE A 1021 -47.45 16.57 14.94
CA PHE A 1021 -48.12 15.94 13.80
C PHE A 1021 -49.43 16.63 13.40
N ASN A 1022 -50.11 17.31 14.33
CA ASN A 1022 -51.33 18.07 14.02
C ASN A 1022 -50.99 19.34 13.22
N TYR A 1023 -49.93 20.05 13.61
CA TYR A 1023 -49.40 21.18 12.84
C TYR A 1023 -48.86 20.74 11.47
N LEU A 1024 -48.15 19.59 11.42
CA LEU A 1024 -47.71 19.02 10.14
C LEU A 1024 -48.87 18.72 9.18
N ILE A 1025 -50.00 18.20 9.67
CA ILE A 1025 -51.18 17.97 8.81
C ILE A 1025 -51.68 19.29 8.20
N GLN A 1026 -51.82 20.35 9.01
CA GLN A 1026 -52.25 21.68 8.53
C GLN A 1026 -51.31 22.21 7.44
N LEU A 1027 -50.00 22.21 7.69
CA LEU A 1027 -49.00 22.65 6.72
C LEU A 1027 -49.04 21.82 5.43
N MET A 1028 -49.24 20.50 5.52
CA MET A 1028 -49.35 19.64 4.32
C MET A 1028 -50.59 20.00 3.49
N GLU A 1029 -51.70 20.45 4.11
CA GLU A 1029 -52.90 20.92 3.40
C GLU A 1029 -52.67 22.23 2.64
N ASP A 1030 -51.98 23.20 3.24
CA ASP A 1030 -51.57 24.43 2.55
C ASP A 1030 -50.66 24.12 1.34
N TYR A 1031 -49.71 23.21 1.51
CA TYR A 1031 -48.80 22.77 0.44
C TYR A 1031 -49.45 21.81 -0.59
N GLY A 1032 -50.75 21.52 -0.46
CA GLY A 1032 -51.58 20.88 -1.50
C GLY A 1032 -51.82 19.36 -1.36
N PHE A 1033 -51.53 18.80 -0.19
CA PHE A 1033 -51.70 17.39 0.14
C PHE A 1033 -52.83 17.20 1.16
N VAL A 1034 -53.31 15.96 1.31
CA VAL A 1034 -54.15 15.54 2.44
C VAL A 1034 -53.64 14.18 2.92
N LEU A 1035 -53.97 13.75 4.14
CA LEU A 1035 -53.83 12.32 4.49
C LEU A 1035 -54.71 11.48 3.55
N ILE A 1036 -54.25 10.28 3.18
CA ILE A 1036 -55.10 9.32 2.44
C ILE A 1036 -56.36 8.96 3.25
N THR A 1037 -57.45 8.55 2.59
CA THR A 1037 -58.62 8.08 3.34
C THR A 1037 -58.35 6.72 4.00
N LYS A 1038 -59.19 6.32 4.96
CA LYS A 1038 -59.06 5.01 5.62
C LYS A 1038 -59.32 3.85 4.66
N GLU A 1039 -60.17 4.08 3.67
CA GLU A 1039 -60.49 3.16 2.57
C GLU A 1039 -59.28 3.01 1.65
N GLU A 1040 -58.61 4.11 1.30
CA GLU A 1040 -57.34 4.09 0.54
C GLU A 1040 -56.24 3.36 1.33
N ALA A 1041 -56.06 3.66 2.62
CA ALA A 1041 -55.10 2.96 3.47
C ALA A 1041 -55.36 1.44 3.50
N THR A 1042 -56.63 1.05 3.65
CA THR A 1042 -57.05 -0.36 3.64
C THR A 1042 -56.76 -1.04 2.29
N GLN A 1043 -57.02 -0.35 1.17
CA GLN A 1043 -56.68 -0.85 -0.18
C GLN A 1043 -55.16 -0.98 -0.38
N MET A 1044 -54.37 -0.08 0.22
CA MET A 1044 -52.91 -0.13 0.26
C MET A 1044 -52.35 -1.14 1.29
N ASN A 1045 -53.20 -1.92 1.98
CA ASN A 1045 -52.83 -2.87 3.04
C ASN A 1045 -52.13 -2.22 4.26
N LEU A 1046 -52.43 -0.94 4.54
CA LEU A 1046 -52.03 -0.21 5.74
C LEU A 1046 -53.21 -0.13 6.73
N PRO A 1047 -52.98 -0.19 8.05
CA PRO A 1047 -54.08 -0.21 9.02
C PRO A 1047 -54.76 1.16 9.18
N ASN A 1048 -54.03 2.27 9.01
CA ASN A 1048 -54.53 3.65 9.02
C ASN A 1048 -53.69 4.55 8.07
N PRO A 1049 -54.15 5.77 7.74
CA PRO A 1049 -53.36 6.76 6.95
C PRO A 1049 -52.09 7.25 7.66
N THR A 1050 -52.13 7.28 8.98
CA THR A 1050 -51.02 7.50 9.90
C THR A 1050 -51.29 6.72 11.17
N GLY A 1051 -50.23 6.31 11.87
CA GLY A 1051 -50.34 5.59 13.14
C GLY A 1051 -48.99 5.42 13.81
N LEU A 1052 -49.00 4.92 15.04
CA LEU A 1052 -47.79 4.58 15.77
C LEU A 1052 -47.26 3.20 15.37
N PHE A 1053 -45.97 2.95 15.60
CA PHE A 1053 -45.31 1.70 15.21
C PHE A 1053 -45.83 0.46 15.96
N ASN A 1054 -46.53 0.63 17.08
CA ASN A 1054 -47.23 -0.46 17.78
C ASN A 1054 -48.41 -1.02 16.95
N GLU A 1055 -49.13 -0.18 16.20
CA GLU A 1055 -50.17 -0.61 15.25
C GLU A 1055 -49.57 -1.48 14.15
N LEU A 1056 -48.46 -1.04 13.56
CA LEU A 1056 -47.74 -1.82 12.54
C LEU A 1056 -47.16 -3.12 13.10
N PHE A 1057 -46.75 -3.15 14.37
CA PHE A 1057 -46.28 -4.38 15.01
C PHE A 1057 -47.44 -5.37 15.20
N THR A 1058 -48.59 -4.90 15.69
CA THR A 1058 -49.80 -5.73 15.82
C THR A 1058 -50.29 -6.23 14.45
N HIS A 1059 -50.22 -5.39 13.41
CA HIS A 1059 -50.52 -5.77 12.03
C HIS A 1059 -49.52 -6.81 11.48
N MET A 1060 -48.22 -6.70 11.80
CA MET A 1060 -47.22 -7.72 11.48
C MET A 1060 -47.52 -9.07 12.17
N GLU A 1061 -47.94 -9.05 13.44
CA GLU A 1061 -48.36 -10.28 14.11
C GLU A 1061 -49.58 -10.92 13.43
N MET A 1062 -50.55 -10.11 12.96
CA MET A 1062 -51.71 -10.59 12.21
C MET A 1062 -51.32 -11.14 10.84
N ASP A 1063 -50.47 -10.45 10.07
CA ASP A 1063 -49.89 -10.92 8.80
C ASP A 1063 -49.22 -12.31 8.99
N ILE A 1064 -48.44 -12.49 10.06
CA ILE A 1064 -47.77 -13.76 10.38
C ILE A 1064 -48.78 -14.84 10.81
N LYS A 1065 -49.79 -14.51 11.63
CA LYS A 1065 -50.83 -15.45 12.07
C LYS A 1065 -51.67 -15.96 10.88
N MET A 1066 -52.02 -15.06 9.95
CA MET A 1066 -52.79 -15.39 8.74
C MET A 1066 -51.95 -16.13 7.68
N LYS A 1067 -50.65 -15.82 7.58
CA LYS A 1067 -49.76 -16.42 6.57
C LYS A 1067 -48.37 -16.71 7.14
N PRO A 1068 -48.19 -17.82 7.89
CA PRO A 1068 -46.93 -18.13 8.58
C PRO A 1068 -45.67 -18.13 7.70
N SER A 1069 -45.82 -18.37 6.39
CA SER A 1069 -44.72 -18.33 5.41
C SER A 1069 -44.13 -16.94 5.14
N VAL A 1070 -44.73 -15.83 5.60
CA VAL A 1070 -44.09 -14.51 5.51
C VAL A 1070 -43.11 -14.23 6.65
N LYS A 1071 -43.15 -15.01 7.75
CA LYS A 1071 -42.33 -14.77 8.95
C LYS A 1071 -40.83 -14.70 8.65
N SER A 1072 -40.34 -15.52 7.73
CA SER A 1072 -38.93 -15.54 7.30
C SER A 1072 -38.46 -14.25 6.64
N ASN A 1073 -39.36 -13.46 6.05
CA ASN A 1073 -39.02 -12.18 5.42
C ASN A 1073 -38.65 -11.09 6.45
N TYR A 1074 -39.18 -11.19 7.67
CA TYR A 1074 -39.03 -10.18 8.72
C TYR A 1074 -37.93 -10.55 9.74
N LYS A 1075 -37.32 -11.73 9.62
CA LYS A 1075 -36.32 -12.29 10.53
C LYS A 1075 -36.76 -12.16 12.00
N ASP A 1076 -35.95 -11.47 12.80
CA ASP A 1076 -36.04 -11.39 14.25
C ASP A 1076 -37.02 -10.30 14.71
N ALA A 1077 -37.66 -9.57 13.79
CA ALA A 1077 -38.57 -8.47 14.08
C ALA A 1077 -39.69 -8.83 15.08
N LEU A 1078 -40.20 -10.06 15.03
CA LEU A 1078 -41.23 -10.56 15.94
C LEU A 1078 -40.74 -10.65 17.41
N TYR A 1079 -39.43 -10.73 17.61
CA TYR A 1079 -38.77 -11.02 18.89
C TYR A 1079 -38.16 -9.78 19.57
N MET A 1080 -38.60 -8.56 19.20
CA MET A 1080 -38.24 -7.35 19.94
C MET A 1080 -38.55 -7.50 21.43
N SER A 1081 -37.55 -7.20 22.27
CA SER A 1081 -37.71 -7.14 23.72
C SER A 1081 -38.58 -5.95 24.15
N GLN A 1082 -38.90 -5.82 25.44
CA GLN A 1082 -39.77 -4.72 25.90
C GLN A 1082 -39.08 -3.36 25.75
N GLU A 1083 -37.77 -3.34 25.93
CA GLU A 1083 -36.89 -2.18 25.81
C GLU A 1083 -36.81 -1.73 24.33
N GLU A 1084 -36.65 -2.69 23.40
CA GLU A 1084 -36.75 -2.44 21.96
C GLU A 1084 -38.14 -1.93 21.54
N LYS A 1085 -39.20 -2.43 22.16
CA LYS A 1085 -40.58 -1.98 21.90
C LYS A 1085 -40.81 -0.56 22.40
N GLN A 1086 -40.30 -0.18 23.57
CA GLN A 1086 -40.34 1.20 24.08
C GLN A 1086 -39.69 2.17 23.09
N ILE A 1087 -38.46 1.88 22.64
CA ILE A 1087 -37.74 2.71 21.66
C ILE A 1087 -38.49 2.76 20.32
N SER A 1088 -38.95 1.60 19.84
CA SER A 1088 -39.60 1.48 18.54
C SER A 1088 -40.96 2.18 18.49
N PHE A 1089 -41.78 2.08 19.54
CA PHE A 1089 -43.19 2.50 19.48
C PHE A 1089 -43.43 4.00 19.66
N MET A 1090 -42.40 4.77 20.03
CA MET A 1090 -42.43 6.23 19.93
C MET A 1090 -42.46 6.76 18.48
N ASN A 1091 -42.22 5.90 17.49
CA ASN A 1091 -42.20 6.30 16.08
C ASN A 1091 -43.59 6.24 15.44
N ARG A 1092 -43.86 7.21 14.55
CA ARG A 1092 -45.06 7.34 13.71
C ARG A 1092 -44.70 7.07 12.24
N TYR A 1093 -45.65 6.50 11.49
CA TYR A 1093 -45.63 6.49 10.02
C TYR A 1093 -46.76 7.38 9.47
N PHE A 1094 -46.63 7.84 8.23
CA PHE A 1094 -47.66 8.62 7.56
C PHE A 1094 -47.66 8.45 6.04
N VAL A 1095 -48.84 8.61 5.44
CA VAL A 1095 -49.03 8.70 3.99
C VAL A 1095 -49.93 9.91 3.66
N PHE A 1096 -49.33 10.92 3.04
CA PHE A 1096 -50.04 12.04 2.42
C PHE A 1096 -50.16 11.83 0.91
N LYS A 1097 -51.23 12.34 0.30
CA LYS A 1097 -51.52 12.31 -1.14
C LYS A 1097 -51.67 13.72 -1.66
N LYS A 1098 -50.95 14.07 -2.73
CA LYS A 1098 -51.05 15.41 -3.35
C LYS A 1098 -52.32 15.52 -4.17
N VAL A 1099 -53.31 16.28 -3.69
CA VAL A 1099 -54.61 16.44 -4.36
C VAL A 1099 -54.68 17.69 -5.25
N ARG A 1100 -53.85 18.70 -4.98
CA ARG A 1100 -53.74 19.93 -5.79
C ARG A 1100 -52.28 20.35 -5.97
N SER A 1101 -52.02 21.17 -6.97
CA SER A 1101 -50.79 21.97 -7.03
C SER A 1101 -51.09 23.38 -6.53
N VAL A 1102 -50.16 23.96 -5.78
CA VAL A 1102 -50.25 25.31 -5.20
C VAL A 1102 -49.02 26.11 -5.59
N ASP A 1103 -49.08 27.44 -5.45
CA ASP A 1103 -47.90 28.29 -5.55
C ASP A 1103 -47.06 28.19 -4.26
N ALA A 1104 -46.34 27.07 -4.14
CA ALA A 1104 -45.49 26.77 -2.99
C ALA A 1104 -44.33 27.77 -2.80
N LYS A 1105 -43.98 28.51 -3.87
CA LYS A 1105 -43.07 29.66 -3.78
C LYS A 1105 -43.77 30.80 -3.03
N LYS A 1106 -44.95 31.23 -3.48
CA LYS A 1106 -45.71 32.32 -2.84
C LYS A 1106 -46.08 32.02 -1.40
N ILE A 1107 -46.43 30.77 -1.05
CA ILE A 1107 -46.69 30.37 0.34
C ILE A 1107 -45.42 30.58 1.19
N SER A 1108 -44.28 30.04 0.75
CA SER A 1108 -42.99 30.22 1.43
C SER A 1108 -42.54 31.70 1.52
N GLU A 1109 -42.87 32.53 0.53
CA GLU A 1109 -42.56 33.97 0.50
C GLU A 1109 -43.53 34.84 1.32
N ILE A 1110 -44.73 34.34 1.64
CA ILE A 1110 -45.65 35.00 2.57
C ILE A 1110 -45.20 34.77 4.01
N VAL A 1111 -44.91 33.52 4.39
CA VAL A 1111 -44.47 33.17 5.75
C VAL A 1111 -43.14 33.84 6.10
N GLY A 1112 -42.15 33.85 5.20
CA GLY A 1112 -40.89 34.58 5.43
C GLY A 1112 -41.11 36.08 5.70
N LYS A 1113 -42.04 36.72 4.98
CA LYS A 1113 -42.41 38.13 5.21
C LYS A 1113 -43.20 38.37 6.49
N GLN A 1114 -43.86 37.34 7.03
CA GLN A 1114 -44.49 37.45 8.34
C GLN A 1114 -43.42 37.39 9.45
N GLN A 1115 -42.37 36.59 9.30
CA GLN A 1115 -41.20 36.64 10.18
C GLN A 1115 -40.48 38.00 10.11
N ASP A 1116 -40.20 38.51 8.90
CA ASP A 1116 -39.58 39.85 8.70
C ASP A 1116 -40.37 40.99 9.39
N ILE A 1117 -41.68 40.82 9.59
CA ILE A 1117 -42.54 41.78 10.28
C ILE A 1117 -42.62 41.48 11.79
N HIS A 1118 -42.56 40.21 12.20
CA HIS A 1118 -42.64 39.85 13.62
C HIS A 1118 -41.36 40.20 14.36
N ASP A 1119 -40.19 39.89 13.80
CA ASP A 1119 -38.88 40.20 14.40
C ASP A 1119 -38.73 41.72 14.66
N VAL A 1120 -39.22 42.55 13.73
CA VAL A 1120 -39.25 44.03 13.83
C VAL A 1120 -40.20 44.55 14.93
N ASN A 1121 -41.19 43.78 15.37
CA ASN A 1121 -42.13 44.20 16.43
C ASN A 1121 -41.71 43.74 17.84
N THR A 1122 -40.70 42.87 17.99
CA THR A 1122 -40.33 42.29 19.30
C THR A 1122 -39.34 43.12 20.13
N GLU A 1123 -38.79 44.23 19.59
CA GLU A 1123 -37.77 45.04 20.29
C GLU A 1123 -38.32 46.17 21.20
N GLU A 1124 -39.63 46.40 21.31
CA GLU A 1124 -40.17 47.46 22.17
C GLU A 1124 -40.30 47.08 23.66
N LYS A 1125 -39.26 47.47 24.43
CA LYS A 1125 -39.22 47.80 25.88
C LYS A 1125 -38.81 46.69 26.89
N PRO A 1126 -38.15 47.07 28.01
CA PRO A 1126 -37.10 48.10 28.10
C PRO A 1126 -35.96 47.74 29.07
N GLU A 1127 -34.70 47.78 28.62
CA GLU A 1127 -33.54 47.92 29.52
C GLU A 1127 -32.62 49.07 29.05
N GLU A 1128 -31.88 49.64 29.99
CA GLU A 1128 -31.27 50.98 29.84
C GLU A 1128 -29.98 50.98 29.00
N LYS A 1129 -29.89 51.89 28.02
CA LYS A 1129 -28.62 52.32 27.40
C LYS A 1129 -28.13 53.60 28.11
N PRO A 1130 -26.82 53.73 28.33
CA PRO A 1130 -25.99 54.52 27.39
C PRO A 1130 -24.59 53.91 27.17
N GLU A 1131 -23.80 54.29 26.17
CA GLU A 1131 -24.01 55.00 24.89
C GLU A 1131 -22.77 54.67 24.05
N GLU A 1132 -22.91 54.44 22.73
CA GLU A 1132 -21.84 54.82 21.80
C GLU A 1132 -22.46 55.21 20.44
N LYS A 1133 -21.79 56.12 19.72
CA LYS A 1133 -22.37 56.90 18.62
C LYS A 1133 -21.83 56.47 17.24
N PRO A 1134 -22.56 56.78 16.15
CA PRO A 1134 -22.48 56.00 14.90
C PRO A 1134 -21.47 56.55 13.89
N GLU A 1135 -21.20 55.74 12.86
CA GLU A 1135 -20.80 56.24 11.54
C GLU A 1135 -21.82 55.80 10.48
N GLU A 1136 -22.13 56.73 9.57
CA GLU A 1136 -23.10 56.53 8.49
C GLU A 1136 -22.41 56.04 7.19
N LYS A 1137 -23.21 55.42 6.33
CA LYS A 1137 -22.99 55.32 4.87
C LYS A 1137 -24.05 56.22 4.22
N PRO A 1138 -23.84 56.83 3.03
CA PRO A 1138 -23.51 56.05 1.83
C PRO A 1138 -22.78 56.74 0.63
N GLU A 1139 -22.66 55.95 -0.45
CA GLU A 1139 -22.76 56.32 -1.89
C GLU A 1139 -21.56 56.80 -2.77
N GLU A 1140 -21.29 55.94 -3.77
CA GLU A 1140 -20.87 56.09 -5.18
C GLU A 1140 -19.93 57.21 -5.72
N LYS A 1141 -18.75 56.75 -6.21
CA LYS A 1141 -18.13 57.01 -7.57
C LYS A 1141 -17.59 58.42 -7.92
N PRO A 1142 -16.71 58.56 -8.96
CA PRO A 1142 -15.77 57.62 -9.61
C PRO A 1142 -14.32 58.19 -9.84
N GLU A 1143 -13.53 57.51 -10.68
CA GLU A 1143 -12.41 58.01 -11.54
C GLU A 1143 -10.93 58.09 -11.07
N GLU A 1144 -10.07 57.41 -11.87
CA GLU A 1144 -8.69 57.71 -12.31
C GLU A 1144 -7.46 57.62 -11.33
N LYS A 1145 -6.25 57.91 -11.86
CA LYS A 1145 -4.88 57.52 -11.40
C LYS A 1145 -3.94 58.77 -11.37
N PRO A 1146 -2.59 58.67 -11.17
CA PRO A 1146 -1.68 57.70 -10.50
C PRO A 1146 -0.74 58.42 -9.47
N GLU A 1147 0.42 57.82 -9.11
CA GLU A 1147 1.64 58.47 -8.55
C GLU A 1147 1.54 59.04 -7.09
N GLU A 1148 2.58 59.16 -6.24
CA GLU A 1148 3.93 58.56 -6.18
C GLU A 1148 4.42 58.38 -4.70
N LYS A 1149 5.73 58.15 -4.46
CA LYS A 1149 6.42 57.98 -3.14
C LYS A 1149 6.84 59.35 -2.51
N PRO A 1150 7.44 59.47 -1.27
CA PRO A 1150 8.14 58.48 -0.41
C PRO A 1150 7.89 58.54 1.13
N GLU A 1151 8.66 57.71 1.88
CA GLU A 1151 9.29 57.80 3.24
C GLU A 1151 8.70 58.70 4.37
N GLU A 1152 8.86 58.44 5.69
CA GLU A 1152 10.06 58.02 6.45
C GLU A 1152 9.73 57.30 7.82
N LYS A 1153 10.72 57.11 8.72
CA LYS A 1153 10.61 56.45 10.07
C LYS A 1153 10.74 57.45 11.24
N PRO A 1154 10.36 57.06 12.49
CA PRO A 1154 11.33 56.62 13.54
C PRO A 1154 10.95 55.23 14.15
N GLU A 1155 11.75 54.43 14.90
CA GLU A 1155 12.62 54.61 16.09
C GLU A 1155 11.86 54.93 17.41
N GLU A 1156 12.15 54.40 18.62
CA GLU A 1156 13.01 53.28 19.12
C GLU A 1156 12.48 52.85 20.53
N LYS A 1157 12.37 51.54 20.88
CA LYS A 1157 13.24 50.70 21.76
C LYS A 1157 13.18 50.87 23.32
N PRO A 1158 13.68 49.91 24.16
CA PRO A 1158 13.08 49.60 25.49
C PRO A 1158 14.02 49.46 26.73
N VAL A 1159 13.41 49.26 27.93
CA VAL A 1159 14.02 48.83 29.22
C VAL A 1159 12.91 48.08 30.03
N ALA A 1160 13.04 46.98 30.81
CA ALA A 1160 14.09 46.22 31.54
C ALA A 1160 14.43 46.73 32.97
N LYS A 1161 14.53 45.90 34.03
CA LYS A 1161 15.73 45.07 34.38
C LYS A 1161 15.60 44.25 35.71
N LYS A 1162 16.16 43.02 35.73
CA LYS A 1162 16.99 42.38 36.83
C LYS A 1162 16.24 41.94 38.14
N THR A 1163 16.78 41.08 39.05
CA THR A 1163 18.18 40.89 39.54
C THR A 1163 18.56 39.46 40.03
N LYS A 1164 19.88 39.19 40.14
CA LYS A 1164 20.59 37.90 40.38
C LYS A 1164 21.04 37.64 41.85
N ARG A 1165 21.32 36.37 42.24
CA ARG A 1165 22.50 35.83 43.04
C ARG A 1165 22.22 34.40 43.60
N LYS A 1166 23.17 33.59 44.14
CA LYS A 1166 24.45 33.04 43.60
C LYS A 1166 25.00 31.84 44.44
N ILE A 1167 25.31 30.72 43.78
CA ILE A 1167 26.21 29.56 44.11
C ILE A 1167 26.96 29.51 45.48
N ILE A 1168 26.91 28.34 46.15
CA ILE A 1168 27.97 27.75 47.02
C ILE A 1168 28.16 26.25 46.69
N LEU A 1169 29.34 25.67 46.99
CA LEU A 1169 29.76 24.26 46.74
C LEU A 1169 30.48 23.67 47.97
N LYS A 1170 30.24 22.38 48.29
CA LYS A 1170 30.98 21.45 49.24
C LYS A 1170 30.09 20.20 49.50
N THR A 1171 30.55 18.97 49.81
CA THR A 1171 31.89 18.33 49.98
C THR A 1171 31.81 16.82 49.61
N PHE A 1172 32.91 16.07 49.63
CA PHE A 1172 33.01 14.64 49.27
C PHE A 1172 33.88 13.86 50.29
N THR A 1173 33.49 12.65 50.69
CA THR A 1173 34.37 11.60 51.31
C THR A 1173 33.68 10.21 51.32
N PRO A 1174 34.42 9.08 51.23
CA PRO A 1174 33.89 7.70 51.17
C PRO A 1174 34.10 6.86 52.46
N VAL A 1175 33.50 5.65 52.52
CA VAL A 1175 33.89 4.50 53.39
C VAL A 1175 33.59 3.17 52.65
N ASP A 1176 34.29 2.09 53.05
CA ASP A 1176 34.59 0.88 52.26
C ASP A 1176 33.74 -0.40 52.55
N ASP A 1177 33.90 -1.39 51.66
CA ASP A 1177 33.95 -2.86 51.80
C ASP A 1177 32.90 -3.74 52.55
N GLU A 1178 32.31 -4.67 51.75
CA GLU A 1178 32.05 -6.11 52.01
C GLU A 1178 31.09 -6.59 53.16
N PRO A 1179 30.64 -7.89 53.19
CA PRO A 1179 30.95 -9.03 52.30
C PRO A 1179 29.73 -9.75 51.66
N THR A 1180 30.00 -10.68 50.73
CA THR A 1180 29.03 -11.62 50.14
C THR A 1180 28.66 -12.82 51.05
N PRO A 1181 27.39 -13.26 51.07
CA PRO A 1181 27.00 -14.64 51.42
C PRO A 1181 27.12 -15.61 50.21
N PRO A 1182 27.20 -16.95 50.44
CA PRO A 1182 27.70 -17.89 49.43
C PRO A 1182 26.66 -18.59 48.53
N HIS A 1183 27.18 -19.31 47.53
CA HIS A 1183 26.49 -20.16 46.56
C HIS A 1183 25.21 -20.89 47.05
N GLN A 1184 24.16 -20.83 46.23
CA GLN A 1184 23.27 -21.98 46.01
C GLN A 1184 23.30 -22.43 44.54
N THR A 1185 23.54 -23.73 44.33
CA THR A 1185 23.65 -24.36 43.01
C THR A 1185 22.26 -24.72 42.45
N VAL A 1186 21.55 -23.72 41.92
CA VAL A 1186 20.28 -23.95 41.23
C VAL A 1186 20.49 -24.85 40.00
N LYS A 1187 19.70 -25.93 39.91
CA LYS A 1187 19.82 -26.91 38.82
C LYS A 1187 19.32 -26.30 37.50
N LYS A 1188 20.07 -26.54 36.42
CA LYS A 1188 19.66 -26.17 35.05
C LYS A 1188 18.25 -26.70 34.74
N PRO A 1189 17.29 -25.85 34.31
CA PRO A 1189 16.01 -26.34 33.82
C PRO A 1189 16.22 -27.16 32.55
N LYS A 1190 15.49 -28.27 32.42
CA LYS A 1190 15.36 -29.00 31.16
C LYS A 1190 13.99 -28.65 30.58
N LEU A 1191 13.96 -28.14 29.34
CA LEU A 1191 12.74 -28.09 28.56
C LEU A 1191 12.22 -29.53 28.39
N ARG A 1192 11.10 -29.83 29.06
CA ARG A 1192 10.42 -31.13 28.98
C ARG A 1192 8.94 -30.87 28.73
N ILE A 1193 8.61 -30.64 27.47
CA ILE A 1193 7.22 -30.59 27.01
C ILE A 1193 6.55 -31.91 27.43
N ILE A 1194 5.47 -31.80 28.19
CA ILE A 1194 4.66 -32.95 28.61
C ILE A 1194 3.96 -33.52 27.37
N LYS A 1195 3.67 -34.83 27.37
CA LYS A 1195 3.10 -35.53 26.21
C LYS A 1195 1.74 -34.99 25.81
#